data_AF-U6D624-F1
#
_entry.id   AF-U6D624-F1
#
_cell.length_a   1.000
_cell.length_b   1.000
_cell.length_c   1.000
_cell.angle_alpha   90.00
_cell.angle_beta   90.00
_cell.angle_gamma   90.00
#
_symmetry.space_group_name_H-M   'P 1'
#
loop_
_entity.id
_entity.type
_entity.pdbx_description
1 polymer ?
#
loop_
_entity_poly.entity_id
_entity_poly.type
_entity_poly.pdbx_seq_one_letter_code
_entity_poly.pdbx_strand_id
1 'polypeptide(L)'
;EEEDEEEVYKMAGVMAQCGGLECMLNRLAGIKDFKQGRHLLTVLLKLFSYCVKVKVNRQQLVKLEMNTLNVMLGTLNLALVAEQESKDSGGAAVAEQVLSIMEIILDESNAEPLNEDKGNLLLTGDKDQLVMLLDQINSTFVRSNPSVLQGLLRIIPYLSFGEVEKMQILVERFKPYCSFDKYDEDHSGDDKVFLDCFCKIAAGIKNSSNGHQLKDLILQKGITQSALDYMKKHIPSAKNLDADIWKKFLSRPALPFILRLLRGLAVQHPATQVLIGTDSITNLHKLEQVSSDEGIGTLAENLLEALREHPDVNKKIDAARRETRAEKKRMAMAMRQKALGTLGMTTNEKGQVVTKTALLKQMEELIEEPGLTCCICREGYKFQPAKVLGIYTFTKRVALEEMENKPRKQQGYSTVSHFNIVHYDCHLAAVRLARGREEWESAALQNANTKCNGLLPVWGPHVPESAFATCLARHNTYLQECTGQREPTYQLNIHDLKLLFLRFAMEQSFSADTGGGGRESNIHLIPYIIHTVLYVLNTTRATSREEKNLQGFLEQPREKWVESAFEVDGPHYFTVLALHILPPEKWRATRVEILRRLLVTSHARAVAPGGATRLTDKAVKDYSAYRSSLLFWALVDLIYNMFKKVPTSNTEGGWSCSLAEYIRHNDMPIHEAADKALKTFQEEFMPVETFSEFLDAAGLLSEVTDPESFLKDLLNSAP
;
A
#
# COMPACT_ATOMS: atom_id res chain seq x y z
N GLU A 1 -11.57 11.87 15.91
CA GLU A 1 -10.85 11.39 17.10
C GLU A 1 -11.48 10.05 17.40
N GLU A 2 -10.73 8.95 17.31
CA GLU A 2 -11.19 7.71 17.95
C GLU A 2 -11.22 8.03 19.45
N GLU A 3 -12.39 7.91 20.07
CA GLU A 3 -12.52 8.05 21.52
C GLU A 3 -11.64 6.98 22.18
N ASP A 4 -10.86 7.37 23.19
CA ASP A 4 -10.04 6.45 23.96
C ASP A 4 -10.92 5.36 24.58
N GLU A 5 -10.74 4.10 24.15
CA GLU A 5 -11.54 2.97 24.64
C GLU A 5 -11.46 2.86 26.16
N GLU A 6 -10.34 3.19 26.79
CA GLU A 6 -10.21 3.11 28.24
C GLU A 6 -11.12 4.13 28.94
N GLU A 7 -11.31 5.33 28.36
CA GLU A 7 -12.25 6.34 28.86
C GLU A 7 -13.71 5.96 28.62
N VAL A 8 -14.03 5.37 27.46
CA VAL A 8 -15.39 4.90 27.13
C VAL A 8 -15.83 3.79 28.10
N TYR A 9 -14.94 2.87 28.44
CA TYR A 9 -15.25 1.71 29.27
C TYR A 9 -14.82 1.84 30.74
N LYS A 10 -14.38 3.02 31.19
CA LYS A 10 -13.82 3.23 32.55
C LYS A 10 -14.67 2.69 33.70
N MET A 11 -16.00 2.70 33.56
CA MET A 11 -16.91 2.14 34.58
C MET A 11 -16.67 0.65 34.83
N ALA A 12 -16.20 -0.10 33.82
CA ALA A 12 -15.87 -1.51 33.98
C ALA A 12 -14.69 -1.76 34.94
N GLY A 13 -13.88 -0.74 35.26
CA GLY A 13 -12.81 -0.82 36.25
C GLY A 13 -13.29 -1.18 37.66
N VAL A 14 -14.58 -0.97 37.98
CA VAL A 14 -15.18 -1.39 39.26
C VAL A 14 -15.09 -2.90 39.48
N MET A 15 -15.02 -3.69 38.41
CA MET A 15 -15.04 -5.15 38.46
C MET A 15 -13.82 -5.74 39.17
N ALA A 16 -12.64 -5.11 39.02
CA ALA A 16 -11.44 -5.48 39.78
C ALA A 16 -11.53 -5.11 41.27
N GLN A 17 -12.32 -4.08 41.63
CA GLN A 17 -12.41 -3.60 43.02
C GLN A 17 -13.44 -4.38 43.84
N CYS A 18 -14.52 -4.83 43.23
CA CYS A 18 -15.63 -5.48 43.93
C CYS A 18 -15.56 -7.02 43.95
N GLY A 19 -14.49 -7.63 43.44
CA GLY A 19 -14.38 -9.09 43.29
C GLY A 19 -15.23 -9.66 42.15
N GLY A 20 -15.65 -8.79 41.21
CA GLY A 20 -16.55 -9.15 40.13
C GLY A 20 -15.89 -10.08 39.10
N LEU A 21 -14.61 -9.89 38.84
CA LEU A 21 -13.84 -10.71 37.91
C LEU A 21 -13.70 -12.15 38.41
N GLU A 22 -13.41 -12.34 39.69
CA GLU A 22 -13.30 -13.61 40.39
C GLU A 22 -14.65 -14.35 40.36
N CYS A 23 -15.75 -13.64 40.64
CA CYS A 23 -17.09 -14.19 40.55
C CYS A 23 -17.41 -14.68 39.12
N MET A 24 -17.08 -13.88 38.11
CA MET A 24 -17.29 -14.24 36.71
C MET A 24 -16.46 -15.47 36.30
N LEU A 25 -15.18 -15.53 36.67
CA LEU A 25 -14.32 -16.69 36.39
C LEU A 25 -14.83 -17.95 37.08
N ASN A 26 -15.25 -17.86 38.35
CA ASN A 26 -15.81 -18.99 39.09
C ASN A 26 -17.11 -19.51 38.45
N ARG A 27 -17.98 -18.60 37.98
CA ARG A 27 -19.20 -18.99 37.27
C ARG A 27 -18.91 -19.62 35.92
N LEU A 28 -17.93 -19.10 35.19
CA LEU A 28 -17.52 -19.64 33.90
C LEU A 28 -16.92 -21.05 34.06
N ALA A 29 -16.04 -21.26 35.04
CA ALA A 29 -15.43 -22.56 35.34
C ALA A 29 -16.44 -23.64 35.78
N GLY A 30 -17.56 -23.22 36.36
CA GLY A 30 -18.66 -24.08 36.79
C GLY A 30 -19.52 -24.63 35.65
N ILE A 31 -19.40 -24.10 34.43
CA ILE A 31 -20.14 -24.60 33.27
C ILE A 31 -19.44 -25.86 32.75
N LYS A 32 -20.16 -27.00 32.78
CA LYS A 32 -19.68 -28.29 32.28
C LYS A 32 -20.41 -28.78 31.03
N ASP A 33 -21.65 -28.34 30.84
CA ASP A 33 -22.47 -28.64 29.67
C ASP A 33 -22.64 -27.35 28.84
N PHE A 34 -22.14 -27.37 27.61
CA PHE A 34 -22.17 -26.20 26.72
C PHE A 34 -23.60 -25.79 26.37
N LYS A 35 -24.50 -26.76 26.08
CA LYS A 35 -25.87 -26.47 25.62
C LYS A 35 -26.72 -25.86 26.72
N GLN A 36 -26.63 -26.40 27.94
CA GLN A 36 -27.35 -25.89 29.10
C GLN A 36 -26.77 -24.57 29.61
N GLY A 37 -25.44 -24.41 29.55
CA GLY A 37 -24.75 -23.21 30.04
C GLY A 37 -24.62 -22.06 29.02
N ARG A 38 -24.99 -22.25 27.76
CA ARG A 38 -24.71 -21.34 26.63
C ARG A 38 -25.10 -19.89 26.90
N HIS A 39 -26.29 -19.67 27.47
CA HIS A 39 -26.78 -18.30 27.72
C HIS A 39 -25.91 -17.57 28.74
N LEU A 40 -25.62 -18.22 29.87
CA LEU A 40 -24.75 -17.68 30.91
C LEU A 40 -23.34 -17.42 30.37
N LEU A 41 -22.80 -18.38 29.61
CA LEU A 41 -21.49 -18.28 28.97
C LEU A 41 -21.41 -17.03 28.08
N THR A 42 -22.39 -16.83 27.20
CA THR A 42 -22.44 -15.68 26.28
C THR A 42 -22.48 -14.35 27.03
N VAL A 43 -23.26 -14.26 28.10
CA VAL A 43 -23.36 -13.04 28.91
C VAL A 43 -22.05 -12.76 29.66
N LEU A 44 -21.44 -13.79 30.25
CA LEU A 44 -20.16 -13.67 30.95
C LEU A 44 -19.04 -13.22 30.01
N LEU A 45 -18.93 -13.82 28.82
CA LEU A 45 -17.93 -13.41 27.84
C LEU A 45 -18.16 -12.00 27.31
N LYS A 46 -19.42 -11.59 27.14
CA LYS A 46 -19.74 -10.20 26.78
C LYS A 46 -19.27 -9.22 27.85
N LEU A 47 -19.49 -9.53 29.13
CA LEU A 47 -18.95 -8.72 30.22
C LEU A 47 -17.42 -8.71 30.23
N PHE A 48 -16.77 -9.87 30.06
CA PHE A 48 -15.31 -9.94 29.95
C PHE A 48 -14.77 -9.08 28.80
N SER A 49 -15.46 -9.05 27.65
CA SER A 49 -15.05 -8.23 26.50
C SER A 49 -15.05 -6.73 26.78
N TYR A 50 -15.87 -6.26 27.73
CA TYR A 50 -15.81 -4.88 28.22
C TYR A 50 -14.75 -4.72 29.31
N CYS A 51 -14.62 -5.68 30.21
CA CYS A 51 -13.64 -5.62 31.29
C CYS A 51 -12.21 -5.52 30.76
N VAL A 52 -11.85 -6.31 29.74
CA VAL A 52 -10.49 -6.37 29.19
C VAL A 52 -10.06 -5.09 28.47
N LYS A 53 -10.99 -4.19 28.13
CA LYS A 53 -10.66 -2.88 27.57
C LYS A 53 -10.03 -1.92 28.57
N VAL A 54 -10.21 -2.17 29.88
CA VAL A 54 -9.66 -1.32 30.96
C VAL A 54 -8.41 -1.96 31.57
N LYS A 55 -7.32 -1.18 31.71
CA LYS A 55 -6.02 -1.69 32.14
C LYS A 55 -6.04 -2.33 33.54
N VAL A 56 -6.72 -1.71 34.50
CA VAL A 56 -6.79 -2.23 35.89
C VAL A 56 -7.37 -3.65 35.94
N ASN A 57 -8.33 -3.96 35.07
CA ASN A 57 -8.92 -5.29 35.00
C ASN A 57 -7.97 -6.28 34.33
N ARG A 58 -7.26 -5.88 33.26
CA ARG A 58 -6.24 -6.74 32.63
C ARG A 58 -5.15 -7.11 33.63
N GLN A 59 -4.64 -6.13 34.38
CA GLN A 59 -3.64 -6.33 35.43
C GLN A 59 -4.10 -7.24 36.57
N GLN A 60 -5.40 -7.24 36.89
CA GLN A 60 -5.97 -8.21 37.82
C GLN A 60 -6.04 -9.61 37.20
N LEU A 61 -6.52 -9.74 35.97
CA LEU A 61 -6.73 -11.02 35.27
C LEU A 61 -5.44 -11.78 34.96
N VAL A 62 -4.29 -11.10 34.86
CA VAL A 62 -2.98 -11.75 34.64
C VAL A 62 -2.39 -12.40 35.89
N LYS A 63 -2.94 -12.13 37.08
CA LYS A 63 -2.43 -12.73 38.33
C LYS A 63 -2.70 -14.23 38.35
N LEU A 64 -1.69 -15.03 38.74
CA LEU A 64 -1.79 -16.50 38.79
C LEU A 64 -2.94 -17.00 39.66
N GLU A 65 -3.24 -16.31 40.77
CA GLU A 65 -4.33 -16.64 41.69
C GLU A 65 -5.72 -16.60 41.04
N MET A 66 -5.88 -15.86 39.94
CA MET A 66 -7.14 -15.79 39.19
C MET A 66 -7.40 -17.03 38.34
N ASN A 67 -6.36 -17.82 38.03
CA ASN A 67 -6.43 -18.99 37.15
C ASN A 67 -7.12 -18.72 35.79
N THR A 68 -7.05 -17.47 35.31
CA THR A 68 -7.82 -16.96 34.16
C THR A 68 -7.59 -17.79 32.90
N LEU A 69 -6.34 -18.09 32.58
CA LEU A 69 -5.96 -18.79 31.35
C LEU A 69 -6.59 -20.19 31.28
N ASN A 70 -6.50 -20.97 32.36
CA ASN A 70 -7.06 -22.32 32.39
C ASN A 70 -8.59 -22.31 32.29
N VAL A 71 -9.26 -21.33 32.91
CA VAL A 71 -10.72 -21.17 32.79
C VAL A 71 -11.11 -20.84 31.35
N MET A 72 -10.40 -19.92 30.70
CA MET A 72 -10.67 -19.54 29.31
C MET A 72 -10.38 -20.69 28.35
N LEU A 73 -9.28 -21.42 28.53
CA LEU A 73 -8.95 -22.61 27.73
C LEU A 73 -9.96 -23.74 27.92
N GLY A 74 -10.43 -23.98 29.15
CA GLY A 74 -11.51 -24.92 29.41
C GLY A 74 -12.81 -24.53 28.72
N THR A 75 -13.13 -23.23 28.71
CA THR A 75 -14.30 -22.68 27.99
C THR A 75 -14.16 -22.82 26.48
N LEU A 76 -12.97 -22.55 25.95
CA LEU A 76 -12.64 -22.74 24.54
C LEU A 76 -12.82 -24.22 24.16
N ASN A 77 -12.27 -25.15 24.93
CA ASN A 77 -12.39 -26.57 24.66
C ASN A 77 -13.86 -27.04 24.67
N LEU A 78 -14.67 -26.57 25.62
CA LEU A 78 -16.12 -26.84 25.64
C LEU A 78 -16.82 -26.35 24.36
N ALA A 79 -16.46 -25.17 23.88
CA ALA A 79 -17.01 -24.61 22.65
C ALA A 79 -16.57 -25.38 21.39
N LEU A 80 -15.29 -25.79 21.33
CA LEU A 80 -14.75 -26.60 20.24
C LEU A 80 -15.41 -27.98 20.18
N VAL A 81 -15.57 -28.66 21.32
CA VAL A 81 -16.23 -29.98 21.41
C VAL A 81 -17.70 -29.88 21.02
N ALA A 82 -18.43 -28.87 21.51
CA ALA A 82 -19.85 -28.70 21.18
C ALA A 82 -20.11 -28.50 19.68
N GLU A 83 -19.21 -27.80 18.98
CA GLU A 83 -19.29 -27.62 17.53
C GLU A 83 -18.92 -28.87 16.73
N GLN A 84 -18.01 -29.70 17.27
CA GLN A 84 -17.72 -31.01 16.69
C GLN A 84 -18.93 -31.94 16.77
N GLU A 85 -19.72 -31.85 17.85
CA GLU A 85 -20.95 -32.61 18.02
C GLU A 85 -22.12 -32.08 17.17
N SER A 86 -22.20 -30.76 16.96
CA SER A 86 -23.30 -30.12 16.22
C SER A 86 -22.90 -28.76 15.65
N LYS A 87 -22.97 -28.60 14.32
CA LYS A 87 -22.63 -27.36 13.60
C LYS A 87 -23.50 -26.13 13.95
N ASP A 88 -24.69 -26.35 14.51
CA ASP A 88 -25.60 -25.27 14.96
C ASP A 88 -25.54 -25.01 16.47
N SER A 89 -24.50 -25.53 17.15
CA SER A 89 -24.38 -25.39 18.61
C SER A 89 -24.12 -23.94 19.04
N GLY A 90 -23.53 -23.13 18.16
CA GLY A 90 -23.11 -21.75 18.44
C GLY A 90 -21.76 -21.65 19.15
N GLY A 91 -20.99 -22.73 19.20
CA GLY A 91 -19.65 -22.75 19.78
C GLY A 91 -18.63 -21.96 18.98
N ALA A 92 -18.84 -21.74 17.68
CA ALA A 92 -17.94 -20.90 16.88
C ALA A 92 -17.86 -19.45 17.38
N ALA A 93 -19.01 -18.81 17.62
CA ALA A 93 -19.07 -17.45 18.14
C ALA A 93 -18.47 -17.35 19.55
N VAL A 94 -18.68 -18.38 20.37
CA VAL A 94 -18.09 -18.46 21.71
C VAL A 94 -16.57 -18.61 21.62
N ALA A 95 -16.07 -19.53 20.79
CA ALA A 95 -14.65 -19.76 20.61
C ALA A 95 -13.93 -18.49 20.14
N GLU A 96 -14.51 -17.77 19.18
CA GLU A 96 -13.99 -16.49 18.70
C GLU A 96 -13.92 -15.44 19.81
N GLN A 97 -14.98 -15.31 20.62
CA GLN A 97 -15.02 -14.35 21.72
C GLN A 97 -14.00 -14.70 22.81
N VAL A 98 -13.84 -15.97 23.15
CA VAL A 98 -12.82 -16.44 24.11
C VAL A 98 -11.42 -16.14 23.58
N LEU A 99 -11.13 -16.43 22.31
CA LEU A 99 -9.82 -16.19 21.71
C LEU A 99 -9.48 -14.70 21.69
N SER A 100 -10.44 -13.84 21.37
CA SER A 100 -10.29 -12.38 21.41
C SER A 100 -9.96 -11.85 22.81
N ILE A 101 -10.68 -12.33 23.83
CA ILE A 101 -10.42 -11.98 25.24
C ILE A 101 -9.04 -12.48 25.68
N MET A 102 -8.69 -13.72 25.33
CA MET A 102 -7.40 -14.32 25.67
C MET A 102 -6.23 -13.58 25.03
N GLU A 103 -6.34 -13.17 23.76
CA GLU A 103 -5.32 -12.40 23.06
C GLU A 103 -4.96 -11.13 23.86
N ILE A 104 -5.95 -10.37 24.31
CA ILE A 104 -5.75 -9.12 25.08
C ILE A 104 -5.07 -9.39 26.44
N ILE A 105 -5.49 -10.43 27.15
CA ILE A 105 -4.93 -10.78 28.47
C ILE A 105 -3.49 -11.30 28.34
N LEU A 106 -3.23 -12.15 27.35
CA LEU A 106 -1.89 -12.69 27.08
C LEU A 106 -0.93 -11.59 26.61
N ASP A 107 -1.41 -10.60 25.85
CA ASP A 107 -0.61 -9.45 25.45
C ASP A 107 -0.22 -8.59 26.67
N GLU A 108 -1.15 -8.28 27.58
CA GLU A 108 -0.84 -7.56 28.82
C GLU A 108 0.18 -8.33 29.69
N SER A 109 0.04 -9.65 29.81
CA SER A 109 0.99 -10.52 30.53
C SER A 109 2.42 -10.44 29.95
N ASN A 110 2.57 -10.09 28.67
CA ASN A 110 3.85 -10.02 27.97
C ASN A 110 4.37 -8.59 27.73
N ALA A 111 3.64 -7.54 28.12
CA ALA A 111 3.97 -6.16 27.80
C ALA A 111 4.94 -5.46 28.79
N GLU A 112 5.19 -6.02 29.98
CA GLU A 112 6.07 -5.40 30.98
C GLU A 112 7.52 -5.93 30.92
N PRO A 113 8.56 -5.06 31.04
CA PRO A 113 9.90 -5.54 31.31
C PRO A 113 9.89 -6.21 32.69
N LEU A 114 10.27 -7.48 32.72
CA LEU A 114 10.45 -8.26 33.95
C LEU A 114 11.48 -7.53 34.84
N ASN A 115 11.02 -6.66 35.75
CA ASN A 115 11.81 -6.26 36.90
C ASN A 115 12.21 -7.55 37.63
N GLU A 116 13.47 -7.64 38.05
CA GLU A 116 14.12 -8.83 38.61
C GLU A 116 13.37 -9.47 39.81
N ASP A 117 12.40 -8.76 40.40
CA ASP A 117 11.59 -9.23 41.54
C ASP A 117 10.22 -9.87 41.19
N LYS A 118 9.85 -10.03 39.90
CA LYS A 118 8.54 -10.61 39.50
C LYS A 118 8.65 -11.75 38.47
N GLY A 119 9.47 -12.74 38.74
CA GLY A 119 9.71 -13.89 37.85
C GLY A 119 8.54 -14.83 37.53
N ASN A 120 7.25 -14.51 37.78
CA ASN A 120 6.14 -15.49 37.70
C ASN A 120 4.77 -14.93 37.22
N LEU A 121 4.72 -13.93 36.33
CA LEU A 121 3.43 -13.45 35.76
C LEU A 121 3.15 -13.93 34.33
N LEU A 122 4.00 -14.78 33.76
CA LEU A 122 3.79 -15.37 32.44
C LEU A 122 2.66 -16.41 32.53
N LEU A 123 1.52 -16.09 31.92
CA LEU A 123 0.43 -17.03 31.73
C LEU A 123 0.79 -18.00 30.61
N THR A 124 1.51 -19.07 30.95
CA THR A 124 1.78 -20.19 30.05
C THR A 124 0.79 -21.31 30.35
N GLY A 125 0.00 -21.72 29.36
CA GLY A 125 -0.86 -22.91 29.50
C GLY A 125 0.01 -24.14 29.71
N ASP A 126 -0.53 -25.24 30.22
CA ASP A 126 0.28 -26.46 30.39
C ASP A 126 0.72 -27.05 29.03
N LYS A 127 1.68 -28.00 29.07
CA LYS A 127 2.22 -28.62 27.86
C LYS A 127 1.14 -29.34 27.05
N ASP A 128 0.21 -30.01 27.72
CA ASP A 128 -0.84 -30.79 27.09
C ASP A 128 -1.87 -29.89 26.41
N GLN A 129 -2.14 -28.70 26.96
CA GLN A 129 -2.99 -27.66 26.39
C GLN A 129 -2.40 -27.09 25.09
N LEU A 130 -1.09 -26.81 25.06
CA LEU A 130 -0.41 -26.36 23.85
C LEU A 130 -0.50 -27.41 22.74
N VAL A 131 -0.19 -28.67 23.06
CA VAL A 131 -0.28 -29.78 22.11
C VAL A 131 -1.72 -29.96 21.61
N MET A 132 -2.69 -29.91 22.52
CA MET A 132 -4.11 -30.02 22.18
C MET A 132 -4.53 -28.91 21.20
N LEU A 133 -4.16 -27.65 21.43
CA LEU A 133 -4.48 -26.55 20.51
C LEU A 133 -3.78 -26.69 19.16
N LEU A 134 -2.53 -27.17 19.14
CA LEU A 134 -1.82 -27.48 17.90
C LEU A 134 -2.52 -28.60 17.10
N ASP A 135 -3.10 -29.58 17.78
CA ASP A 135 -3.89 -30.63 17.14
C ASP A 135 -5.26 -30.14 16.67
N GLN A 136 -5.87 -29.17 17.37
CA GLN A 136 -7.13 -28.55 16.93
C GLN A 136 -7.01 -27.81 15.59
N ILE A 137 -5.80 -27.37 15.18
CA ILE A 137 -5.55 -26.81 13.83
C ILE A 137 -5.97 -27.82 12.74
N ASN A 138 -5.88 -29.12 13.02
CA ASN A 138 -6.31 -30.18 12.10
C ASN A 138 -7.79 -30.52 12.16
N SER A 139 -8.51 -30.02 13.16
CA SER A 139 -9.94 -30.34 13.26
C SER A 139 -10.70 -29.75 12.08
N THR A 140 -11.65 -30.51 11.54
CA THR A 140 -12.50 -30.07 10.43
C THR A 140 -13.24 -28.79 10.78
N PHE A 141 -13.62 -28.64 12.05
CA PHE A 141 -14.27 -27.43 12.56
C PHE A 141 -13.37 -26.20 12.45
N VAL A 142 -12.17 -26.22 13.02
CA VAL A 142 -11.25 -25.07 13.00
C VAL A 142 -10.86 -24.72 11.56
N ARG A 143 -10.57 -25.73 10.72
CA ARG A 143 -10.25 -25.51 9.31
C ARG A 143 -11.40 -24.88 8.51
N SER A 144 -12.65 -25.15 8.91
CA SER A 144 -13.84 -24.57 8.27
C SER A 144 -14.22 -23.19 8.81
N ASN A 145 -13.59 -22.73 9.90
CA ASN A 145 -13.88 -21.46 10.56
C ASN A 145 -12.64 -20.56 10.61
N PRO A 146 -12.44 -19.67 9.61
CA PRO A 146 -11.24 -18.85 9.49
C PRO A 146 -10.99 -17.93 10.69
N SER A 147 -12.03 -17.36 11.32
CA SER A 147 -11.89 -16.47 12.48
C SER A 147 -11.30 -17.20 13.69
N VAL A 148 -11.82 -18.39 13.99
CA VAL A 148 -11.33 -19.27 15.05
C VAL A 148 -9.89 -19.72 14.77
N LEU A 149 -9.58 -20.13 13.53
CA LEU A 149 -8.21 -20.49 13.16
C LEU A 149 -7.25 -19.30 13.33
N GLN A 150 -7.63 -18.09 12.91
CA GLN A 150 -6.78 -16.90 13.11
C GLN A 150 -6.59 -16.60 14.59
N GLY A 151 -7.63 -16.65 15.41
CA GLY A 151 -7.53 -16.45 16.85
C GLY A 151 -6.58 -17.46 17.51
N LEU A 152 -6.66 -18.74 17.13
CA LEU A 152 -5.75 -19.79 17.60
C LEU A 152 -4.29 -19.49 17.24
N LEU A 153 -4.02 -19.14 15.99
CA LEU A 153 -2.65 -18.85 15.53
C LEU A 153 -2.04 -17.63 16.22
N ARG A 154 -2.85 -16.68 16.70
CA ARG A 154 -2.38 -15.53 17.49
C ARG A 154 -2.03 -15.91 18.92
N ILE A 155 -2.81 -16.78 19.58
CA ILE A 155 -2.58 -17.14 20.98
C ILE A 155 -1.48 -18.20 21.16
N ILE A 156 -1.29 -19.10 20.19
CA ILE A 156 -0.36 -20.24 20.28
C ILE A 156 1.08 -19.80 20.65
N PRO A 157 1.67 -18.76 20.05
CA PRO A 157 2.98 -18.28 20.43
C PRO A 157 3.05 -17.87 21.92
N TYR A 158 2.05 -17.13 22.41
CA TYR A 158 2.01 -16.68 23.81
C TYR A 158 2.00 -17.83 24.80
N LEU A 159 1.32 -18.95 24.49
CA LEU A 159 1.29 -20.13 25.35
C LEU A 159 2.63 -20.86 25.44
N SER A 160 3.55 -20.58 24.52
CA SER A 160 4.91 -21.13 24.53
C SER A 160 5.95 -20.18 25.16
N PHE A 161 5.62 -18.91 25.37
CA PHE A 161 6.56 -17.89 25.81
C PHE A 161 7.12 -18.15 27.22
N GLY A 162 8.39 -17.82 27.45
CA GLY A 162 9.08 -18.06 28.72
C GLY A 162 9.47 -19.52 29.01
N GLU A 163 9.00 -20.50 28.22
CA GLU A 163 9.30 -21.92 28.42
C GLU A 163 9.91 -22.57 27.17
N VAL A 164 11.22 -22.80 27.22
CA VAL A 164 12.01 -23.33 26.10
C VAL A 164 11.47 -24.67 25.58
N GLU A 165 11.02 -25.57 26.46
CA GLU A 165 10.45 -26.86 26.04
C GLU A 165 9.18 -26.68 25.20
N LYS A 166 8.28 -25.75 25.58
CA LYS A 166 7.05 -25.45 24.85
C LYS A 166 7.33 -24.78 23.51
N MET A 167 8.28 -23.84 23.47
CA MET A 167 8.75 -23.26 22.21
C MET A 167 9.33 -24.33 21.27
N GLN A 168 10.08 -25.30 21.81
CA GLN A 168 10.61 -26.40 21.02
C GLN A 168 9.50 -27.27 20.42
N ILE A 169 8.48 -27.63 21.19
CA ILE A 169 7.32 -28.38 20.70
C ILE A 169 6.64 -27.64 19.54
N LEU A 170 6.42 -26.33 19.69
CA LEU A 170 5.82 -25.50 18.65
C LEU A 170 6.66 -25.54 17.35
N VAL A 171 7.96 -25.28 17.45
CA VAL A 171 8.84 -25.26 16.27
C VAL A 171 8.97 -26.64 15.63
N GLU A 172 9.07 -27.70 16.43
CA GLU A 172 9.17 -29.08 15.95
C GLU A 172 7.87 -29.56 15.28
N ARG A 173 6.72 -29.03 15.68
CA ARG A 173 5.44 -29.33 15.01
C ARG A 173 5.40 -28.83 13.57
N PHE A 174 5.98 -27.66 13.29
CA PHE A 174 5.95 -27.04 11.95
C PHE A 174 7.17 -27.37 11.09
N LYS A 175 8.31 -27.73 11.71
CA LYS A 175 9.57 -28.02 11.01
C LYS A 175 9.44 -29.02 9.83
N PRO A 176 8.67 -30.12 9.91
CA PRO A 176 8.54 -31.07 8.78
C PRO A 176 8.01 -30.44 7.50
N TYR A 177 7.18 -29.40 7.60
CA TYR A 177 6.56 -28.70 6.47
C TYR A 177 7.49 -27.64 5.84
N CYS A 178 8.62 -27.32 6.48
CA CYS A 178 9.63 -26.39 5.97
C CYS A 178 10.69 -27.08 5.08
N SER A 179 10.35 -28.24 4.51
CA SER A 179 11.15 -28.94 3.49
C SER A 179 10.73 -28.46 2.10
N PHE A 180 11.14 -27.25 1.73
CA PHE A 180 10.66 -26.54 0.54
C PHE A 180 10.90 -27.26 -0.80
N ASP A 181 12.02 -27.97 -0.95
CA ASP A 181 12.29 -28.80 -2.12
C ASP A 181 11.23 -29.91 -2.27
N LYS A 182 10.92 -30.62 -1.18
CA LYS A 182 9.88 -31.66 -1.19
C LYS A 182 8.50 -31.08 -1.44
N TYR A 183 8.22 -29.90 -0.89
CA TYR A 183 6.95 -29.20 -1.08
C TYR A 183 6.67 -28.87 -2.57
N ASP A 184 7.71 -28.49 -3.31
CA ASP A 184 7.60 -28.26 -4.76
C ASP A 184 7.41 -29.57 -5.56
N GLU A 185 7.95 -30.69 -5.08
CA GLU A 185 7.85 -32.00 -5.74
C GLU A 185 6.49 -32.65 -5.52
N ASP A 186 6.02 -32.68 -4.27
CA ASP A 186 4.76 -33.29 -3.87
C ASP A 186 4.28 -32.65 -2.55
N HIS A 187 3.12 -32.00 -2.60
CA HIS A 187 2.49 -31.44 -1.40
C HIS A 187 1.00 -31.75 -1.39
N SER A 188 0.50 -32.05 -0.20
CA SER A 188 -0.93 -32.18 0.06
C SER A 188 -1.56 -30.81 0.37
N GLY A 189 -2.90 -30.76 0.32
CA GLY A 189 -3.64 -29.59 0.80
C GLY A 189 -3.35 -29.28 2.28
N ASP A 190 -3.05 -30.30 3.08
CA ASP A 190 -2.69 -30.17 4.48
C ASP A 190 -1.33 -29.50 4.65
N ASP A 191 -0.33 -29.90 3.86
CA ASP A 191 1.00 -29.27 3.88
C ASP A 191 0.91 -27.78 3.56
N LYS A 192 0.08 -27.40 2.60
CA LYS A 192 -0.20 -26.00 2.27
C LYS A 192 -0.80 -25.23 3.44
N VAL A 193 -1.80 -25.81 4.12
CA VAL A 193 -2.45 -25.18 5.28
C VAL A 193 -1.45 -25.01 6.42
N PHE A 194 -0.65 -26.03 6.73
CA PHE A 194 0.35 -25.96 7.79
C PHE A 194 1.43 -24.91 7.53
N LEU A 195 1.92 -24.86 6.31
CA LEU A 195 2.93 -23.87 5.93
C LEU A 195 2.36 -22.45 5.99
N ASP A 196 1.12 -22.24 5.55
CA ASP A 196 0.42 -20.96 5.69
C ASP A 196 0.21 -20.55 7.16
N CYS A 197 -0.22 -21.49 8.01
CA CYS A 197 -0.34 -21.30 9.46
C CYS A 197 0.99 -20.88 10.08
N PHE A 198 2.09 -21.51 9.67
CA PHE A 198 3.40 -21.18 10.20
C PHE A 198 3.88 -19.78 9.75
N CYS A 199 3.63 -19.40 8.50
CA CYS A 199 3.88 -18.03 8.03
C CYS A 199 3.09 -17.00 8.85
N LYS A 200 1.83 -17.29 9.18
CA LYS A 200 0.98 -16.43 10.03
C LYS A 200 1.49 -16.34 11.46
N ILE A 201 1.91 -17.46 12.04
CA ILE A 201 2.56 -17.49 13.36
C ILE A 201 3.80 -16.61 13.33
N ALA A 202 4.72 -16.84 12.39
CA ALA A 202 5.97 -16.08 12.28
C ALA A 202 5.72 -14.57 12.13
N ALA A 203 4.72 -14.16 11.35
CA ALA A 203 4.32 -12.76 11.20
C ALA A 203 3.63 -12.17 12.45
N GLY A 204 3.02 -13.00 13.27
CA GLY A 204 2.32 -12.61 14.50
C GLY A 204 3.22 -12.55 15.75
N ILE A 205 4.48 -13.00 15.67
CA ILE A 205 5.42 -12.92 16.80
C ILE A 205 5.71 -11.44 17.12
N LYS A 206 5.26 -11.00 18.29
CA LYS A 206 5.47 -9.63 18.81
C LYS A 206 6.94 -9.34 19.13
N ASN A 207 7.28 -8.06 19.16
CA ASN A 207 8.57 -7.56 19.64
C ASN A 207 8.60 -7.56 21.17
N SER A 208 8.98 -8.70 21.74
CA SER A 208 9.22 -8.90 23.16
C SER A 208 10.43 -9.82 23.34
N SER A 209 10.97 -9.90 24.56
CA SER A 209 12.07 -10.81 24.89
C SER A 209 11.73 -12.27 24.55
N ASN A 210 10.51 -12.71 24.88
CA ASN A 210 10.02 -14.05 24.56
C ASN A 210 9.80 -14.25 23.05
N GLY A 211 9.31 -13.23 22.34
CA GLY A 211 9.17 -13.28 20.90
C GLY A 211 10.53 -13.42 20.19
N HIS A 212 11.56 -12.74 20.69
CA HIS A 212 12.93 -12.87 20.21
C HIS A 212 13.48 -14.27 20.49
N GLN A 213 13.28 -14.79 21.70
CA GLN A 213 13.69 -16.15 22.05
C GLN A 213 13.06 -17.22 21.14
N LEU A 214 11.78 -17.08 20.78
CA LEU A 214 11.13 -17.98 19.82
C LEU A 214 11.74 -17.86 18.41
N LYS A 215 12.03 -16.63 17.94
CA LYS A 215 12.71 -16.41 16.65
C LYS A 215 14.13 -16.97 16.64
N ASP A 216 14.88 -16.82 17.73
CA ASP A 216 16.20 -17.42 17.92
C ASP A 216 16.13 -18.95 17.87
N LEU A 217 15.12 -19.55 18.48
CA LEU A 217 14.93 -21.00 18.42
C LEU A 217 14.60 -21.48 17.00
N ILE A 218 13.74 -20.76 16.26
CA ILE A 218 13.44 -21.05 14.85
C ILE A 218 14.72 -20.98 14.00
N LEU A 219 15.56 -19.97 14.26
CA LEU A 219 16.87 -19.80 13.64
C LEU A 219 17.80 -20.99 13.93
N GLN A 220 17.94 -21.36 15.21
CA GLN A 220 18.77 -22.49 15.66
C GLN A 220 18.31 -23.83 15.11
N LYS A 221 17.00 -24.04 14.94
CA LYS A 221 16.45 -25.29 14.37
C LYS A 221 16.65 -25.41 12.85
N GLY A 222 17.23 -24.38 12.21
CA GLY A 222 17.68 -24.40 10.81
C GLY A 222 16.62 -24.07 9.77
N ILE A 223 15.44 -23.58 10.19
CA ILE A 223 14.33 -23.29 9.28
C ILE A 223 14.67 -22.11 8.36
N THR A 224 15.20 -21.02 8.94
CA THR A 224 15.64 -19.84 8.18
C THR A 224 16.74 -20.20 7.19
N GLN A 225 17.69 -21.06 7.60
CA GLN A 225 18.77 -21.52 6.72
C GLN A 225 18.22 -22.37 5.56
N SER A 226 17.30 -23.30 5.83
CA SER A 226 16.63 -24.10 4.79
C SER A 226 15.96 -23.22 3.72
N ALA A 227 15.28 -22.14 4.15
CA ALA A 227 14.65 -21.18 3.24
C ALA A 227 15.69 -20.42 2.38
N LEU A 228 16.81 -20.01 2.98
CA LEU A 228 17.90 -19.35 2.27
C LEU A 228 18.62 -20.29 1.29
N ASP A 229 18.86 -21.54 1.69
CA ASP A 229 19.49 -22.57 0.86
C ASP A 229 18.64 -22.90 -0.35
N TYR A 230 17.31 -23.02 -0.18
CA TYR A 230 16.37 -23.19 -1.29
C TYR A 230 16.47 -22.02 -2.28
N MET A 231 16.46 -20.77 -1.79
CA MET A 231 16.59 -19.59 -2.67
C MET A 231 17.93 -19.61 -3.41
N LYS A 232 19.03 -19.92 -2.72
CA LYS A 232 20.36 -20.00 -3.31
C LYS A 232 20.46 -21.09 -4.38
N LYS A 233 19.78 -22.22 -4.19
CA LYS A 233 19.78 -23.37 -5.10
C LYS A 233 18.98 -23.11 -6.38
N HIS A 234 17.84 -22.44 -6.27
CA HIS A 234 16.87 -22.35 -7.38
C HIS A 234 16.82 -21.01 -8.10
N ILE A 235 17.31 -19.92 -7.49
CA ILE A 235 17.34 -18.61 -8.16
C ILE A 235 18.27 -18.68 -9.38
N PRO A 236 17.77 -18.36 -10.59
CA PRO A 236 18.58 -18.42 -11.80
C PRO A 236 19.81 -17.50 -11.72
N SER A 237 20.98 -18.04 -12.11
CA SER A 237 22.25 -17.28 -12.13
C SER A 237 22.41 -16.38 -13.36
N ALA A 238 21.52 -16.48 -14.35
CA ALA A 238 21.63 -15.76 -15.61
C ALA A 238 21.49 -14.24 -15.43
N LYS A 239 22.42 -13.47 -16.03
CA LYS A 239 22.37 -11.99 -16.06
C LYS A 239 21.25 -11.46 -16.97
N ASN A 240 20.81 -12.28 -17.92
CA ASN A 240 19.66 -11.99 -18.76
C ASN A 240 18.45 -12.71 -18.17
N LEU A 241 17.35 -11.99 -18.01
CA LEU A 241 16.03 -12.53 -17.68
C LEU A 241 15.54 -13.38 -18.87
N ASP A 242 16.11 -14.57 -19.06
CA ASP A 242 15.50 -15.55 -19.96
C ASP A 242 14.11 -15.87 -19.39
N ALA A 243 13.09 -15.39 -20.10
CA ALA A 243 11.72 -15.31 -19.61
C ALA A 243 11.21 -16.69 -19.19
N ASP A 244 11.61 -17.75 -19.88
CA ASP A 244 11.11 -19.11 -19.62
C ASP A 244 11.73 -19.73 -18.36
N ILE A 245 13.03 -19.48 -18.11
CA ILE A 245 13.73 -19.97 -16.92
C ILE A 245 13.21 -19.26 -15.67
N TRP A 246 13.04 -17.94 -15.76
CA TRP A 246 12.49 -17.14 -14.67
C TRP A 246 11.04 -17.46 -14.41
N LYS A 247 10.20 -17.60 -15.45
CA LYS A 247 8.79 -17.98 -15.31
C LYS A 247 8.63 -19.33 -14.59
N LYS A 248 9.47 -20.32 -14.93
CA LYS A 248 9.48 -21.63 -14.25
C LYS A 248 9.89 -21.55 -12.78
N PHE A 249 10.83 -20.66 -12.44
CA PHE A 249 11.22 -20.43 -11.04
C PHE A 249 10.12 -19.71 -10.25
N LEU A 250 9.54 -18.66 -10.82
CA LEU A 250 8.51 -17.85 -10.18
C LEU A 250 7.21 -18.62 -9.96
N SER A 251 6.95 -19.65 -10.76
CA SER A 251 5.80 -20.56 -10.60
C SER A 251 6.00 -21.66 -9.55
N ARG A 252 7.12 -21.66 -8.79
CA ARG A 252 7.37 -22.69 -7.77
C ARG A 252 6.47 -22.49 -6.54
N PRO A 253 5.68 -23.51 -6.12
CA PRO A 253 4.71 -23.38 -5.03
C PRO A 253 5.29 -22.95 -3.67
N ALA A 254 6.52 -23.33 -3.34
CA ALA A 254 7.13 -22.99 -2.05
C ALA A 254 7.58 -21.52 -1.95
N LEU A 255 7.86 -20.86 -3.08
CA LEU A 255 8.49 -19.53 -3.12
C LEU A 255 7.68 -18.43 -2.38
N PRO A 256 6.36 -18.29 -2.58
CA PRO A 256 5.57 -17.33 -1.82
C PRO A 256 5.64 -17.55 -0.29
N PHE A 257 5.64 -18.80 0.16
CA PHE A 257 5.72 -19.14 1.58
C PHE A 257 7.08 -18.80 2.17
N ILE A 258 8.16 -19.05 1.44
CA ILE A 258 9.53 -18.69 1.85
C ILE A 258 9.64 -17.19 2.08
N LEU A 259 9.18 -16.36 1.14
CA LEU A 259 9.27 -14.91 1.26
C LEU A 259 8.43 -14.39 2.43
N ARG A 260 7.21 -14.92 2.61
CA ARG A 260 6.32 -14.57 3.74
C ARG A 260 6.91 -14.99 5.09
N LEU A 261 7.48 -16.19 5.17
CA LEU A 261 8.10 -16.74 6.38
C LEU A 261 9.34 -15.93 6.77
N LEU A 262 10.26 -15.70 5.83
CA LEU A 262 11.45 -14.91 6.07
C LEU A 262 11.11 -13.48 6.49
N ARG A 263 10.07 -12.88 5.89
CA ARG A 263 9.59 -11.54 6.29
C ARG A 263 9.15 -11.56 7.75
N GLY A 264 8.26 -12.48 8.14
CA GLY A 264 7.75 -12.57 9.52
C GLY A 264 8.87 -12.76 10.54
N LEU A 265 9.87 -13.59 10.21
CA LEU A 265 11.02 -13.82 11.08
C LEU A 265 12.02 -12.66 11.10
N ALA A 266 12.08 -11.83 10.06
CA ALA A 266 13.00 -10.70 9.95
C ALA A 266 12.50 -9.44 10.64
N VAL A 267 11.19 -9.18 10.67
CA VAL A 267 10.61 -8.01 11.34
C VAL A 267 11.08 -7.96 12.79
N GLN A 268 11.71 -6.86 13.19
CA GLN A 268 12.17 -6.56 14.54
C GLN A 268 13.14 -7.60 15.14
N HIS A 269 13.85 -8.38 14.32
CA HIS A 269 14.76 -9.42 14.81
C HIS A 269 16.17 -9.35 14.18
N PRO A 270 17.14 -8.72 14.86
CA PRO A 270 18.49 -8.48 14.33
C PRO A 270 19.23 -9.72 13.84
N ALA A 271 19.18 -10.84 14.57
CA ALA A 271 19.91 -12.04 14.19
C ALA A 271 19.43 -12.64 12.86
N THR A 272 18.11 -12.66 12.63
CA THR A 272 17.54 -13.09 11.34
C THR A 272 17.89 -12.09 10.23
N GLN A 273 17.81 -10.79 10.51
CA GLN A 273 18.14 -9.74 9.54
C GLN A 273 19.59 -9.85 9.06
N VAL A 274 20.53 -10.07 9.97
CA VAL A 274 21.95 -10.27 9.65
C VAL A 274 22.18 -11.54 8.84
N LEU A 275 21.55 -12.66 9.21
CA LEU A 275 21.69 -13.92 8.47
C LEU A 275 21.23 -13.76 7.01
N ILE A 276 20.03 -13.21 6.81
CA ILE A 276 19.50 -12.96 5.45
C ILE A 276 20.36 -11.92 4.71
N GLY A 277 20.80 -10.88 5.42
CA GLY A 277 21.62 -9.79 4.92
C GLY A 277 23.06 -10.16 4.56
N THR A 278 23.50 -11.38 4.82
CA THR A 278 24.87 -11.83 4.50
C THR A 278 25.03 -12.03 3.00
N ASP A 279 24.20 -12.90 2.39
CA ASP A 279 24.36 -13.32 0.98
C ASP A 279 23.08 -13.22 0.12
N SER A 280 21.92 -12.92 0.70
CA SER A 280 20.64 -13.01 -0.03
C SER A 280 20.14 -11.68 -0.60
N ILE A 281 20.73 -10.54 -0.23
CA ILE A 281 20.26 -9.20 -0.64
C ILE A 281 20.22 -9.04 -2.16
N THR A 282 21.27 -9.42 -2.87
CA THR A 282 21.32 -9.32 -4.34
C THR A 282 20.24 -10.17 -5.00
N ASN A 283 19.98 -11.36 -4.46
CA ASN A 283 18.98 -12.28 -4.98
C ASN A 283 17.55 -11.78 -4.71
N LEU A 284 17.28 -11.25 -3.52
CA LEU A 284 16.00 -10.63 -3.18
C LEU A 284 15.74 -9.37 -3.99
N HIS A 285 16.76 -8.54 -4.22
CA HIS A 285 16.65 -7.34 -5.05
C HIS A 285 16.41 -7.67 -6.53
N LYS A 286 16.87 -8.82 -7.02
CA LYS A 286 16.47 -9.29 -8.35
C LYS A 286 14.99 -9.65 -8.37
N LEU A 287 14.49 -10.38 -7.37
CA LEU A 287 13.09 -10.77 -7.29
C LEU A 287 12.15 -9.56 -7.18
N GLU A 288 12.54 -8.52 -6.43
CA GLU A 288 11.85 -7.22 -6.35
C GLU A 288 11.58 -6.60 -7.73
N GLN A 289 12.44 -6.85 -8.71
CA GLN A 289 12.35 -6.26 -10.06
C GLN A 289 11.52 -7.10 -11.05
N VAL A 290 11.02 -8.26 -10.64
CA VAL A 290 10.30 -9.16 -11.55
C VAL A 290 8.79 -9.04 -11.35
N SER A 291 8.06 -8.92 -12.46
CA SER A 291 6.60 -9.01 -12.48
C SER A 291 6.16 -10.48 -12.56
N SER A 292 5.18 -10.88 -11.75
CA SER A 292 4.67 -12.25 -11.68
C SER A 292 3.22 -12.25 -11.23
N ASP A 293 2.40 -13.17 -11.75
CA ASP A 293 0.97 -13.33 -11.39
C ASP A 293 0.74 -13.58 -9.89
N GLU A 294 1.70 -14.23 -9.20
CA GLU A 294 1.65 -14.55 -7.76
C GLU A 294 2.20 -13.42 -6.86
N GLY A 295 2.52 -12.25 -7.41
CA GLY A 295 3.00 -11.09 -6.63
C GLY A 295 4.36 -11.27 -5.95
N ILE A 296 5.25 -12.11 -6.51
CA ILE A 296 6.58 -12.42 -5.97
C ILE A 296 7.43 -11.16 -5.79
N GLY A 297 7.38 -10.22 -6.73
CA GLY A 297 8.10 -8.94 -6.62
C GLY A 297 7.72 -8.14 -5.38
N THR A 298 6.41 -8.05 -5.09
CA THR A 298 5.89 -7.39 -3.88
C THR A 298 6.27 -8.14 -2.61
N LEU A 299 6.26 -9.47 -2.61
CA LEU A 299 6.71 -10.27 -1.45
C LEU A 299 8.20 -10.06 -1.16
N ALA A 300 9.03 -9.98 -2.20
CA ALA A 300 10.46 -9.71 -2.09
C ALA A 300 10.73 -8.28 -1.60
N GLU A 301 10.01 -7.28 -2.11
CA GLU A 301 10.05 -5.90 -1.64
C GLU A 301 9.69 -5.82 -0.14
N ASN A 302 8.58 -6.43 0.26
CA ASN A 302 8.15 -6.45 1.66
C ASN A 302 9.17 -7.09 2.61
N LEU A 303 9.89 -8.13 2.16
CA LEU A 303 10.99 -8.73 2.91
C LEU A 303 12.18 -7.78 2.98
N LEU A 304 12.58 -7.15 1.87
CA LEU A 304 13.66 -6.17 1.86
C LEU A 304 13.37 -5.01 2.81
N GLU A 305 12.14 -4.47 2.83
CA GLU A 305 11.78 -3.39 3.76
C GLU A 305 11.86 -3.83 5.23
N ALA A 306 11.44 -5.05 5.58
CA ALA A 306 11.62 -5.59 6.93
C ALA A 306 13.11 -5.71 7.34
N LEU A 307 14.00 -5.98 6.39
CA LEU A 307 15.45 -6.07 6.63
C LEU A 307 16.12 -4.71 6.85
N ARG A 308 15.48 -3.61 6.42
CA ARG A 308 16.05 -2.25 6.54
C ARG A 308 16.11 -1.73 7.96
N GLU A 309 15.40 -2.35 8.90
CA GLU A 309 15.49 -2.03 10.32
C GLU A 309 16.92 -2.26 10.86
N HIS A 310 17.71 -3.17 10.26
CA HIS A 310 19.12 -3.35 10.61
C HIS A 310 20.02 -2.38 9.81
N PRO A 311 20.79 -1.49 10.47
CA PRO A 311 21.55 -0.44 9.79
C PRO A 311 22.52 -0.95 8.70
N ASP A 312 23.27 -2.02 8.97
CA ASP A 312 24.26 -2.52 8.00
C ASP A 312 23.62 -3.30 6.84
N VAL A 313 22.47 -3.94 7.07
CA VAL A 313 21.73 -4.62 6.01
C VAL A 313 21.05 -3.57 5.13
N ASN A 314 20.51 -2.50 5.72
CA ASN A 314 19.98 -1.35 4.99
C ASN A 314 21.02 -0.74 4.04
N LYS A 315 22.27 -0.53 4.50
CA LYS A 315 23.36 -0.05 3.64
C LYS A 315 23.62 -0.98 2.44
N LYS A 316 23.58 -2.30 2.63
CA LYS A 316 23.74 -3.28 1.55
C LYS A 316 22.57 -3.24 0.56
N ILE A 317 21.34 -3.09 1.05
CA ILE A 317 20.13 -2.95 0.22
C ILE A 317 20.21 -1.67 -0.61
N ASP A 318 20.56 -0.54 0.02
CA ASP A 318 20.74 0.74 -0.67
C ASP A 318 21.89 0.68 -1.69
N ALA A 319 22.97 -0.03 -1.38
CA ALA A 319 24.05 -0.29 -2.34
C ALA A 319 23.58 -1.11 -3.55
N ALA A 320 22.85 -2.21 -3.34
CA ALA A 320 22.30 -3.03 -4.42
C ALA A 320 21.30 -2.25 -5.30
N ARG A 321 20.39 -1.48 -4.69
CA ARG A 321 19.45 -0.59 -5.39
C ARG A 321 20.18 0.52 -6.15
N ARG A 322 21.25 1.11 -5.58
CA ARG A 322 22.12 2.10 -6.26
C ARG A 322 22.86 1.49 -7.45
N GLU A 323 23.43 0.30 -7.30
CA GLU A 323 24.13 -0.41 -8.38
C GLU A 323 23.20 -0.71 -9.56
N THR A 324 21.99 -1.22 -9.30
CA THR A 324 20.96 -1.41 -10.32
C THR A 324 20.59 -0.09 -10.99
N ARG A 325 20.44 1.00 -10.23
CA ARG A 325 20.16 2.34 -10.80
C ARG A 325 21.30 2.82 -11.69
N ALA A 326 22.55 2.68 -11.26
CA ALA A 326 23.73 3.06 -12.03
C ALA A 326 23.87 2.25 -13.32
N GLU A 327 23.59 0.94 -13.26
CA GLU A 327 23.64 0.06 -14.42
C GLU A 327 22.51 0.33 -15.41
N LYS A 328 21.28 0.59 -14.94
CA LYS A 328 20.17 1.07 -15.79
C LYS A 328 20.50 2.43 -16.42
N LYS A 329 21.08 3.37 -15.68
CA LYS A 329 21.58 4.67 -16.20
C LYS A 329 22.61 4.46 -17.31
N ARG A 330 23.59 3.56 -17.11
CA ARG A 330 24.62 3.21 -18.11
C ARG A 330 24.02 2.61 -19.38
N MET A 331 23.09 1.66 -19.24
CA MET A 331 22.40 1.05 -20.39
C MET A 331 21.52 2.05 -21.15
N ALA A 332 20.76 2.90 -20.45
CA ALA A 332 19.97 3.95 -21.06
C ALA A 332 20.85 4.97 -21.81
N MET A 333 21.99 5.37 -21.24
CA MET A 333 22.97 6.22 -21.91
C MET A 333 23.59 5.56 -23.15
N ALA A 334 23.92 4.27 -23.08
CA ALA A 334 24.43 3.53 -24.24
C ALA A 334 23.36 3.38 -25.34
N MET A 335 22.09 3.15 -24.99
CA MET A 335 20.98 3.13 -25.93
C MET A 335 20.71 4.52 -26.52
N ARG A 336 20.85 5.60 -25.73
CA ARG A 336 20.73 7.00 -26.19
C ARG A 336 21.86 7.37 -27.15
N GLN A 337 23.11 6.98 -26.86
CA GLN A 337 24.24 7.14 -27.80
C GLN A 337 24.05 6.34 -29.08
N LYS A 338 23.53 5.11 -28.99
CA LYS A 338 23.24 4.28 -30.16
C LYS A 338 22.08 4.85 -30.99
N ALA A 339 21.02 5.35 -30.35
CA ALA A 339 19.89 6.01 -31.02
C ALA A 339 20.29 7.33 -31.68
N LEU A 340 21.16 8.12 -31.03
CA LEU A 340 21.76 9.34 -31.59
C LEU A 340 22.68 9.03 -32.78
N GLY A 341 23.40 7.90 -32.77
CA GLY A 341 24.17 7.41 -33.93
C GLY A 341 23.30 6.87 -35.08
N THR A 342 22.09 6.39 -34.79
CA THR A 342 21.16 5.82 -35.78
C THR A 342 20.29 6.88 -36.46
N LEU A 343 20.37 8.15 -36.04
CA LEU A 343 19.86 9.31 -36.79
C LEU A 343 20.79 9.72 -37.95
N GLY A 344 21.93 9.03 -38.14
CA GLY A 344 22.75 9.09 -39.34
C GLY A 344 22.23 8.14 -40.43
N MET A 345 21.40 8.68 -41.34
CA MET A 345 20.86 7.99 -42.51
C MET A 345 21.92 7.24 -43.32
N THR A 346 21.60 6.02 -43.76
CA THR A 346 22.18 5.48 -45.01
C THR A 346 21.11 4.76 -45.82
N THR A 347 20.99 5.19 -47.08
CA THR A 347 20.29 4.54 -48.18
C THR A 347 21.22 3.54 -48.85
N ASN A 348 20.68 2.46 -49.42
CA ASN A 348 21.45 1.68 -50.39
C ASN A 348 21.35 2.33 -51.79
N GLU A 349 22.25 1.94 -52.69
CA GLU A 349 22.46 2.54 -54.02
C GLU A 349 21.28 2.38 -55.01
N LYS A 350 20.11 1.92 -54.56
CA LYS A 350 18.87 1.89 -55.37
C LYS A 350 17.63 2.49 -54.67
N GLY A 351 17.80 3.16 -53.53
CA GLY A 351 16.75 4.04 -52.97
C GLY A 351 15.43 3.36 -52.57
N GLN A 352 15.43 2.05 -52.29
CA GLN A 352 14.23 1.31 -51.90
C GLN A 352 14.25 0.94 -50.42
N VAL A 353 13.23 1.39 -49.69
CA VAL A 353 12.84 0.86 -48.38
C VAL A 353 11.77 -0.20 -48.63
N VAL A 354 12.06 -1.46 -48.33
CA VAL A 354 11.07 -2.55 -48.42
C VAL A 354 11.01 -3.29 -47.10
N THR A 355 9.86 -3.20 -46.44
CA THR A 355 9.46 -4.07 -45.33
C THR A 355 8.52 -5.16 -45.86
N LYS A 356 8.86 -6.42 -45.59
CA LYS A 356 7.93 -7.56 -45.55
C LYS A 356 8.29 -8.32 -44.27
N THR A 357 7.37 -8.69 -43.37
CA THR A 357 6.25 -9.59 -43.62
C THR A 357 5.36 -9.60 -42.37
N ALA A 358 4.05 -9.51 -42.58
CA ALA A 358 3.01 -9.91 -41.64
C ALA A 358 2.45 -11.25 -42.16
N LEU A 359 2.43 -12.30 -41.33
CA LEU A 359 1.67 -13.55 -41.55
C LEU A 359 1.92 -14.54 -40.39
N LEU A 360 1.45 -14.23 -39.17
CA LEU A 360 1.34 -15.18 -38.05
C LEU A 360 0.41 -14.63 -36.94
N LYS A 361 -0.71 -14.00 -37.32
CA LYS A 361 -1.72 -13.44 -36.41
C LYS A 361 -3.15 -13.85 -36.83
N GLN A 362 -3.36 -15.14 -37.03
CA GLN A 362 -4.69 -15.69 -37.40
C GLN A 362 -5.05 -17.00 -36.67
N MET A 363 -4.53 -17.25 -35.46
CA MET A 363 -4.92 -18.45 -34.71
C MET A 363 -5.04 -18.28 -33.18
N GLU A 364 -5.49 -17.12 -32.71
CA GLU A 364 -5.94 -16.92 -31.32
C GLU A 364 -7.15 -15.96 -31.32
N GLU A 365 -8.32 -16.47 -31.70
CA GLU A 365 -9.61 -15.83 -31.40
C GLU A 365 -10.16 -16.40 -30.08
N LEU A 366 -9.50 -16.08 -28.97
CA LEU A 366 -10.20 -15.64 -27.77
C LEU A 366 -10.17 -14.12 -27.87
N ILE A 367 -11.33 -13.49 -28.03
CA ILE A 367 -11.43 -12.04 -28.23
C ILE A 367 -10.88 -11.35 -26.96
N GLU A 368 -9.60 -11.00 -26.95
CA GLU A 368 -9.04 -10.09 -25.96
C GLU A 368 -9.84 -8.78 -26.04
N GLU A 369 -10.29 -8.31 -24.88
CA GLU A 369 -10.95 -7.03 -24.78
C GLU A 369 -9.90 -5.94 -24.56
N PRO A 370 -9.68 -5.04 -25.53
CA PRO A 370 -8.72 -3.96 -25.37
C PRO A 370 -9.26 -2.91 -24.39
N GLY A 371 -8.38 -2.38 -23.54
CA GLY A 371 -8.70 -1.27 -22.62
C GLY A 371 -9.11 -1.72 -21.22
N LEU A 372 -9.94 -0.89 -20.56
CA LEU A 372 -10.36 -1.12 -19.19
C LEU A 372 -11.39 -2.26 -19.10
N THR A 373 -11.11 -3.26 -18.26
CA THR A 373 -11.99 -4.43 -18.07
C THR A 373 -12.41 -4.60 -16.62
N CYS A 374 -13.64 -5.07 -16.40
CA CYS A 374 -14.15 -5.34 -15.07
C CYS A 374 -13.49 -6.59 -14.46
N CYS A 375 -12.97 -6.49 -13.24
CA CYS A 375 -12.32 -7.59 -12.53
C CYS A 375 -13.27 -8.78 -12.20
N ILE A 376 -14.59 -8.56 -12.24
CA ILE A 376 -15.61 -9.59 -11.95
C ILE A 376 -16.03 -10.32 -13.22
N CYS A 377 -16.61 -9.62 -14.20
CA CYS A 377 -17.14 -10.25 -15.41
C CYS A 377 -16.13 -10.36 -16.55
N ARG A 378 -14.95 -9.73 -16.41
CA ARG A 378 -13.91 -9.64 -17.45
C ARG A 378 -14.36 -8.96 -18.74
N GLU A 379 -15.46 -8.22 -18.67
CA GLU A 379 -15.99 -7.39 -19.75
C GLU A 379 -15.70 -5.90 -19.49
N GLY A 380 -15.52 -5.11 -20.54
CA GLY A 380 -15.27 -3.67 -20.57
C GLY A 380 -16.16 -2.99 -21.61
N TYR A 381 -15.71 -1.87 -22.19
CA TYR A 381 -16.57 -1.06 -23.09
C TYR A 381 -16.87 -1.72 -24.44
N LYS A 382 -16.14 -2.76 -24.85
CA LYS A 382 -16.42 -3.45 -26.12
C LYS A 382 -17.69 -4.29 -26.01
N PHE A 383 -17.87 -4.99 -24.88
CA PHE A 383 -19.06 -5.82 -24.63
C PHE A 383 -20.14 -5.08 -23.84
N GLN A 384 -19.76 -4.11 -23.01
CA GLN A 384 -20.66 -3.32 -22.16
C GLN A 384 -20.51 -1.80 -22.37
N PRO A 385 -20.74 -1.29 -23.60
CA PRO A 385 -20.41 0.08 -23.99
C PRO A 385 -21.12 1.17 -23.17
N ALA A 386 -22.33 0.89 -22.67
CA ALA A 386 -23.15 1.84 -21.93
C ALA A 386 -22.99 1.75 -20.39
N LYS A 387 -22.27 0.74 -19.87
CA LYS A 387 -22.13 0.55 -18.42
C LYS A 387 -21.02 1.43 -17.85
N VAL A 388 -21.27 2.01 -16.68
CA VAL A 388 -20.26 2.80 -15.97
C VAL A 388 -19.25 1.84 -15.32
N LEU A 389 -17.99 1.98 -15.68
CA LEU A 389 -16.86 1.39 -14.96
C LEU A 389 -16.49 2.27 -13.76
N GLY A 390 -15.95 1.67 -12.73
CA GLY A 390 -15.43 2.34 -11.56
C GLY A 390 -14.06 1.79 -11.18
N ILE A 391 -13.16 2.66 -10.75
CA ILE A 391 -11.84 2.32 -10.23
C ILE A 391 -11.96 2.26 -8.72
N TYR A 392 -11.55 1.14 -8.10
CA TYR A 392 -11.51 1.06 -6.64
C TYR A 392 -10.48 2.04 -6.08
N THR A 393 -10.90 2.89 -5.16
CA THR A 393 -10.04 3.89 -4.52
C THR A 393 -10.01 3.70 -3.01
N PHE A 394 -8.90 4.10 -2.41
CA PHE A 394 -8.80 4.32 -0.97
C PHE A 394 -8.45 5.77 -0.72
N THR A 395 -9.33 6.47 -0.03
CA THR A 395 -9.20 7.89 0.26
C THR A 395 -9.18 8.11 1.76
N LYS A 396 -8.28 8.98 2.22
CA LYS A 396 -8.18 9.37 3.63
C LYS A 396 -8.12 10.87 3.80
N ARG A 397 -8.58 11.34 4.95
CA ARG A 397 -8.49 12.76 5.34
C ARG A 397 -7.04 13.13 5.64
N VAL A 398 -6.58 14.25 5.07
CA VAL A 398 -5.23 14.80 5.28
C VAL A 398 -5.23 16.33 5.26
N ALA A 399 -4.15 16.95 5.75
CA ALA A 399 -3.89 18.36 5.53
C ALA A 399 -3.59 18.62 4.05
N LEU A 400 -4.15 19.70 3.49
CA LEU A 400 -3.92 20.08 2.10
C LEU A 400 -2.51 20.61 1.86
N GLU A 401 -1.91 21.25 2.86
CA GLU A 401 -0.54 21.74 2.84
C GLU A 401 0.07 21.59 4.23
N GLU A 402 1.11 20.76 4.35
CA GLU A 402 1.78 20.50 5.62
C GLU A 402 2.59 21.71 6.11
N MET A 403 3.01 22.57 5.19
CA MET A 403 3.77 23.78 5.49
C MET A 403 2.86 25.02 5.55
N GLU A 404 1.54 24.88 5.70
CA GLU A 404 0.64 26.03 5.77
C GLU A 404 0.98 26.90 6.99
N ASN A 405 1.18 28.21 6.80
CA ASN A 405 1.50 29.14 7.87
C ASN A 405 0.24 29.57 8.66
N LYS A 406 -0.57 28.59 9.07
CA LYS A 406 -1.73 28.77 9.94
C LYS A 406 -1.73 27.70 11.04
N PRO A 407 -2.14 28.04 12.28
CA PRO A 407 -2.14 27.09 13.39
C PRO A 407 -3.09 25.91 13.16
N ARG A 408 -4.17 26.12 12.40
CA ARG A 408 -5.12 25.07 12.00
C ARG A 408 -5.03 24.87 10.50
N LYS A 409 -4.41 23.76 10.08
CA LYS A 409 -4.25 23.39 8.67
C LYS A 409 -5.59 23.08 8.02
N GLN A 410 -5.80 23.60 6.81
CA GLN A 410 -6.95 23.26 6.00
C GLN A 410 -6.93 21.77 5.65
N GLN A 411 -8.08 21.12 5.81
CA GLN A 411 -8.22 19.68 5.65
C GLN A 411 -8.86 19.39 4.30
N GLY A 412 -8.37 18.35 3.63
CA GLY A 412 -8.98 17.78 2.43
C GLY A 412 -8.82 16.27 2.46
N TYR A 413 -8.42 15.68 1.34
CA TYR A 413 -8.25 14.25 1.22
C TYR A 413 -7.12 13.90 0.24
N SER A 414 -6.61 12.67 0.40
CA SER A 414 -5.63 12.06 -0.49
C SER A 414 -6.10 10.66 -0.87
N THR A 415 -6.10 10.38 -2.16
CA THR A 415 -6.59 9.14 -2.77
C THR A 415 -5.45 8.33 -3.38
N VAL A 416 -5.46 7.03 -3.15
CA VAL A 416 -4.60 6.03 -3.80
C VAL A 416 -5.43 4.88 -4.34
N SER A 417 -4.86 4.06 -5.21
CA SER A 417 -5.57 2.93 -5.81
C SER A 417 -4.64 1.75 -6.14
N HIS A 418 -5.19 0.53 -6.12
CA HIS A 418 -4.58 -0.64 -6.76
C HIS A 418 -4.86 -0.69 -8.28
N PHE A 419 -5.71 0.21 -8.77
CA PHE A 419 -6.15 0.34 -10.15
C PHE A 419 -6.94 -0.87 -10.68
N ASN A 420 -7.67 -1.56 -9.79
CA ASN A 420 -8.67 -2.53 -10.23
C ASN A 420 -9.96 -1.82 -10.64
N ILE A 421 -10.52 -2.30 -11.74
CA ILE A 421 -11.67 -1.70 -12.40
C ILE A 421 -12.85 -2.66 -12.28
N VAL A 422 -14.04 -2.13 -12.05
CA VAL A 422 -15.26 -2.92 -11.92
C VAL A 422 -16.44 -2.18 -12.53
N HIS A 423 -17.40 -2.87 -13.14
CA HIS A 423 -18.69 -2.23 -13.43
C HIS A 423 -19.39 -1.88 -12.12
N TYR A 424 -20.01 -0.69 -12.03
CA TYR A 424 -20.83 -0.34 -10.86
C TYR A 424 -21.90 -1.40 -10.58
N ASP A 425 -22.55 -1.91 -11.61
CA ASP A 425 -23.56 -2.96 -11.48
C ASP A 425 -22.99 -4.27 -10.92
N CYS A 426 -21.79 -4.68 -11.38
CA CYS A 426 -21.14 -5.89 -10.90
C CYS A 426 -20.70 -5.75 -9.43
N HIS A 427 -20.20 -4.57 -9.05
CA HIS A 427 -19.87 -4.27 -7.66
C HIS A 427 -21.12 -4.33 -6.76
N LEU A 428 -22.21 -3.66 -7.15
CA LEU A 428 -23.46 -3.67 -6.39
C LEU A 428 -24.05 -5.08 -6.27
N ALA A 429 -23.98 -5.88 -7.34
CA ALA A 429 -24.41 -7.27 -7.31
C ALA A 429 -23.56 -8.10 -6.33
N ALA A 430 -22.24 -7.95 -6.37
CA ALA A 430 -21.31 -8.63 -5.47
C ALA A 430 -21.56 -8.27 -4.00
N VAL A 431 -21.75 -6.98 -3.70
CA VAL A 431 -22.06 -6.49 -2.35
C VAL A 431 -23.39 -7.04 -1.84
N ARG A 432 -24.44 -7.07 -2.68
CA ARG A 432 -25.74 -7.66 -2.31
C ARG A 432 -25.67 -9.15 -2.02
N LEU A 433 -24.80 -9.89 -2.72
CA LEU A 433 -24.60 -11.32 -2.52
C LEU A 433 -23.83 -11.64 -1.22
N ALA A 434 -22.98 -10.72 -0.74
CA ALA A 434 -22.12 -10.92 0.42
C ALA A 434 -22.83 -10.85 1.80
N ARG A 435 -24.17 -10.66 1.83
CA ARG A 435 -25.09 -10.67 3.00
C ARG A 435 -24.41 -10.61 4.39
N GLY A 436 -24.40 -9.41 5.00
CA GLY A 436 -23.99 -9.22 6.40
C GLY A 436 -22.53 -8.79 6.61
N ARG A 437 -21.74 -8.64 5.54
CA ARG A 437 -20.41 -8.01 5.56
C ARG A 437 -20.50 -6.53 5.19
N GLU A 438 -19.55 -5.73 5.67
CA GLU A 438 -19.41 -4.35 5.23
C GLU A 438 -19.11 -4.32 3.71
N GLU A 439 -19.64 -3.32 3.00
CA GLU A 439 -19.48 -3.14 1.53
C GLU A 439 -18.00 -3.18 1.14
N TRP A 440 -17.16 -2.45 1.88
CA TRP A 440 -15.75 -2.27 1.58
C TRP A 440 -14.87 -3.46 1.98
N GLU A 441 -15.23 -4.21 3.03
CA GLU A 441 -14.61 -5.49 3.33
C GLU A 441 -14.85 -6.52 2.21
N SER A 442 -16.05 -6.52 1.64
CA SER A 442 -16.41 -7.40 0.53
C SER A 442 -15.73 -6.96 -0.77
N ALA A 443 -15.66 -5.65 -1.01
CA ALA A 443 -15.00 -5.07 -2.17
C ALA A 443 -13.48 -5.34 -2.19
N ALA A 444 -12.83 -5.37 -1.01
CA ALA A 444 -11.40 -5.66 -0.92
C ALA A 444 -11.01 -7.01 -1.56
N LEU A 445 -11.88 -8.03 -1.49
CA LEU A 445 -11.64 -9.33 -2.14
C LEU A 445 -11.58 -9.22 -3.67
N GLN A 446 -12.42 -8.35 -4.26
CA GLN A 446 -12.44 -8.08 -5.69
C GLN A 446 -11.36 -7.09 -6.11
N ASN A 447 -10.80 -6.36 -5.13
CA ASN A 447 -9.71 -5.42 -5.29
C ASN A 447 -8.35 -6.05 -4.91
N ALA A 448 -8.13 -7.33 -5.24
CA ALA A 448 -6.88 -8.06 -4.98
C ALA A 448 -6.43 -8.02 -3.50
N ASN A 449 -7.37 -8.14 -2.56
CA ASN A 449 -7.14 -8.02 -1.12
C ASN A 449 -6.55 -6.67 -0.67
N THR A 450 -6.67 -5.63 -1.49
CA THR A 450 -6.27 -4.27 -1.16
C THR A 450 -7.47 -3.50 -0.60
N LYS A 451 -7.28 -2.79 0.51
CA LYS A 451 -8.35 -1.96 1.10
C LYS A 451 -8.81 -0.89 0.11
N CYS A 452 -10.12 -0.67 0.07
CA CYS A 452 -10.77 0.38 -0.72
C CYS A 452 -11.97 0.89 0.07
N ASN A 453 -12.29 2.17 -0.07
CA ASN A 453 -13.44 2.82 0.59
C ASN A 453 -14.17 3.79 -0.36
N GLY A 454 -13.91 3.66 -1.66
CA GLY A 454 -14.51 4.45 -2.71
C GLY A 454 -14.44 3.74 -4.05
N LEU A 455 -15.29 4.21 -4.96
CA LEU A 455 -15.35 3.76 -6.34
C LEU A 455 -15.42 4.99 -7.22
N LEU A 456 -14.34 5.32 -7.93
CA LEU A 456 -14.23 6.49 -8.80
C LEU A 456 -14.78 6.15 -10.19
N PRO A 457 -15.82 6.81 -10.70
CA PRO A 457 -16.42 6.45 -11.99
C PRO A 457 -15.55 6.84 -13.18
N VAL A 458 -15.59 6.01 -14.21
CA VAL A 458 -14.99 6.27 -15.51
C VAL A 458 -16.09 6.58 -16.51
N TRP A 459 -16.02 7.76 -17.13
CA TRP A 459 -16.93 8.13 -18.21
C TRP A 459 -16.40 7.60 -19.53
N GLY A 460 -17.02 6.51 -20.02
CA GLY A 460 -16.66 5.91 -21.30
C GLY A 460 -17.34 6.58 -22.51
N PRO A 461 -16.98 6.15 -23.74
CA PRO A 461 -17.48 6.75 -24.98
C PRO A 461 -19.02 6.75 -25.07
N HIS A 462 -19.62 5.57 -24.87
CA HIS A 462 -21.06 5.34 -25.04
C HIS A 462 -21.83 5.35 -23.71
N VAL A 463 -21.15 5.68 -22.61
CA VAL A 463 -21.79 5.80 -21.29
C VAL A 463 -22.63 7.08 -21.26
N PRO A 464 -23.93 7.00 -20.96
CA PRO A 464 -24.78 8.19 -20.82
C PRO A 464 -24.27 9.10 -19.71
N GLU A 465 -24.24 10.42 -19.96
CA GLU A 465 -23.81 11.42 -18.97
C GLU A 465 -24.59 11.31 -17.67
N SER A 466 -25.90 11.08 -17.73
CA SER A 466 -26.75 10.89 -16.55
C SER A 466 -26.33 9.69 -15.69
N ALA A 467 -25.87 8.60 -16.30
CA ALA A 467 -25.39 7.42 -15.59
C ALA A 467 -24.04 7.72 -14.91
N PHE A 468 -23.12 8.38 -15.62
CA PHE A 468 -21.85 8.83 -15.07
C PHE A 468 -22.05 9.81 -13.89
N ALA A 469 -22.88 10.83 -14.08
CA ALA A 469 -23.19 11.83 -13.05
C ALA A 469 -23.80 11.21 -11.79
N THR A 470 -24.66 10.20 -11.95
CA THR A 470 -25.23 9.45 -10.82
C THR A 470 -24.16 8.69 -10.05
N CYS A 471 -23.23 8.05 -10.76
CA CYS A 471 -22.12 7.32 -10.15
C CYS A 471 -21.11 8.27 -9.48
N LEU A 472 -20.88 9.45 -10.06
CA LEU A 472 -20.03 10.49 -9.48
C LEU A 472 -20.64 11.09 -8.21
N ALA A 473 -21.95 11.31 -8.19
CA ALA A 473 -22.64 11.72 -6.97
C ALA A 473 -22.48 10.68 -5.85
N ARG A 474 -22.56 9.38 -6.19
CA ARG A 474 -22.30 8.30 -5.23
C ARG A 474 -20.84 8.28 -4.76
N HIS A 475 -19.88 8.48 -5.66
CA HIS A 475 -18.46 8.63 -5.29
C HIS A 475 -18.24 9.76 -4.29
N ASN A 476 -18.89 10.91 -4.50
CA ASN A 476 -18.82 12.03 -3.56
C ASN A 476 -19.39 11.69 -2.18
N THR A 477 -20.45 10.87 -2.12
CA THR A 477 -20.95 10.33 -0.84
C THR A 477 -19.90 9.47 -0.15
N TYR A 478 -19.22 8.57 -0.88
CA TYR A 478 -18.13 7.78 -0.31
C TYR A 478 -16.98 8.65 0.22
N LEU A 479 -16.58 9.69 -0.52
CA LEU A 479 -15.58 10.66 -0.06
C LEU A 479 -16.02 11.36 1.23
N GLN A 480 -17.28 11.76 1.32
CA GLN A 480 -17.85 12.38 2.51
C GLN A 480 -17.83 11.44 3.71
N GLU A 481 -18.21 10.17 3.52
CA GLU A 481 -18.24 9.16 4.57
C GLU A 481 -16.84 8.84 5.11
N CYS A 482 -15.86 8.62 4.23
CA CYS A 482 -14.52 8.22 4.66
C CYS A 482 -13.64 9.38 5.15
N THR A 483 -13.94 10.62 4.78
CA THR A 483 -13.09 11.78 5.12
C THR A 483 -13.77 12.83 6.00
N GLY A 484 -15.10 12.78 6.12
CA GLY A 484 -15.91 13.81 6.77
C GLY A 484 -16.00 15.13 6.00
N GLN A 485 -15.49 15.20 4.76
CA GLN A 485 -15.57 16.38 3.91
C GLN A 485 -16.94 16.49 3.26
N ARG A 486 -17.72 17.49 3.68
CA ARG A 486 -19.14 17.63 3.30
C ARG A 486 -19.35 17.89 1.81
N GLU A 487 -18.44 18.61 1.17
CA GLU A 487 -18.56 19.00 -0.24
C GLU A 487 -17.23 18.74 -0.97
N PRO A 488 -17.10 17.58 -1.66
CA PRO A 488 -15.96 17.32 -2.55
C PRO A 488 -16.01 18.23 -3.78
N THR A 489 -15.28 19.34 -3.73
CA THR A 489 -15.19 20.30 -4.85
C THR A 489 -14.13 19.90 -5.87
N TYR A 490 -14.15 20.48 -7.08
CA TYR A 490 -13.08 20.25 -8.05
C TYR A 490 -11.72 20.79 -7.55
N GLN A 491 -11.70 21.83 -6.70
CA GLN A 491 -10.48 22.35 -6.09
C GLN A 491 -9.86 21.31 -5.14
N LEU A 492 -10.69 20.61 -4.36
CA LEU A 492 -10.21 19.51 -3.52
C LEU A 492 -9.65 18.36 -4.36
N ASN A 493 -10.25 18.05 -5.51
CA ASN A 493 -9.69 17.06 -6.44
C ASN A 493 -8.37 17.51 -7.09
N ILE A 494 -8.18 18.82 -7.34
CA ILE A 494 -6.87 19.37 -7.77
C ILE A 494 -5.84 19.20 -6.64
N HIS A 495 -6.22 19.45 -5.39
CA HIS A 495 -5.33 19.17 -4.26
C HIS A 495 -5.06 17.69 -4.06
N ASP A 496 -6.03 16.81 -4.26
CA ASP A 496 -5.84 15.37 -4.19
C ASP A 496 -4.76 14.95 -5.20
N LEU A 497 -4.87 15.43 -6.44
CA LEU A 497 -3.86 15.19 -7.47
C LEU A 497 -2.49 15.81 -7.12
N LYS A 498 -2.47 17.01 -6.53
CA LYS A 498 -1.25 17.64 -5.97
C LYS A 498 -0.59 16.73 -4.93
N LEU A 499 -1.36 16.22 -3.97
CA LEU A 499 -0.85 15.34 -2.92
C LEU A 499 -0.37 14.01 -3.49
N LEU A 500 -1.04 13.47 -4.50
CA LEU A 500 -0.59 12.28 -5.21
C LEU A 500 0.77 12.52 -5.90
N PHE A 501 0.94 13.64 -6.60
CA PHE A 501 2.21 13.99 -7.24
C PHE A 501 3.34 14.23 -6.21
N LEU A 502 3.03 14.87 -5.08
CA LEU A 502 3.98 15.02 -3.97
C LEU A 502 4.39 13.65 -3.41
N ARG A 503 3.46 12.69 -3.31
CA ARG A 503 3.77 11.32 -2.88
C ARG A 503 4.75 10.62 -3.83
N PHE A 504 4.56 10.78 -5.14
CA PHE A 504 5.54 10.30 -6.15
C PHE A 504 6.90 10.99 -5.97
N ALA A 505 6.91 12.32 -5.88
CA ALA A 505 8.12 13.14 -5.82
C ALA A 505 8.92 12.97 -4.52
N MET A 506 8.26 12.66 -3.40
CA MET A 506 8.87 12.37 -2.11
C MET A 506 9.15 10.88 -1.90
N GLU A 507 8.91 10.05 -2.93
CA GLU A 507 9.15 8.60 -2.91
C GLU A 507 8.43 7.86 -1.77
N GLN A 508 7.29 8.39 -1.33
CA GLN A 508 6.48 7.83 -0.26
C GLN A 508 5.75 6.56 -0.73
N SER A 509 5.45 5.65 0.21
CA SER A 509 4.70 4.43 -0.09
C SER A 509 3.24 4.75 -0.47
N PHE A 510 2.72 4.08 -1.50
CA PHE A 510 1.33 4.14 -1.91
C PHE A 510 0.47 3.04 -1.27
N SER A 511 1.12 1.98 -0.80
CA SER A 511 0.47 0.78 -0.23
C SER A 511 0.46 0.75 1.29
N ALA A 512 1.11 1.72 1.97
CA ALA A 512 1.24 1.72 3.43
C ALA A 512 -0.10 1.64 4.16
N ASP A 513 -1.13 2.33 3.66
CA ASP A 513 -2.46 2.35 4.27
C ASP A 513 -3.39 1.25 3.73
N THR A 514 -3.14 0.78 2.51
CA THR A 514 -4.07 -0.07 1.74
C THR A 514 -3.67 -1.53 1.67
N GLY A 515 -2.40 -1.87 1.88
CA GLY A 515 -1.85 -3.22 1.70
C GLY A 515 -1.51 -3.59 0.25
N GLY A 516 -1.67 -2.68 -0.71
CA GLY A 516 -1.37 -2.91 -2.13
C GLY A 516 -1.57 -1.65 -2.99
N GLY A 517 -1.13 -1.68 -4.25
CA GLY A 517 -1.27 -0.56 -5.20
C GLY A 517 -0.06 0.38 -5.18
N GLY A 518 0.96 0.05 -5.98
CA GLY A 518 2.23 0.79 -6.04
C GLY A 518 2.20 2.01 -6.97
N ARG A 519 3.39 2.50 -7.35
CA ARG A 519 3.55 3.61 -8.32
C ARG A 519 2.87 3.31 -9.65
N GLU A 520 2.95 2.05 -10.10
CA GLU A 520 2.30 1.56 -11.32
C GLU A 520 0.77 1.70 -11.25
N SER A 521 0.13 1.24 -10.18
CA SER A 521 -1.32 1.44 -10.04
C SER A 521 -1.72 2.92 -10.01
N ASN A 522 -0.93 3.75 -9.31
CA ASN A 522 -1.30 5.15 -9.09
C ASN A 522 -0.99 6.07 -10.28
N ILE A 523 -0.06 5.72 -11.17
CA ILE A 523 0.14 6.50 -12.40
C ILE A 523 -1.09 6.36 -13.32
N HIS A 524 -1.71 5.18 -13.34
CA HIS A 524 -2.91 4.90 -14.12
C HIS A 524 -4.16 5.58 -13.56
N LEU A 525 -4.19 5.90 -12.26
CA LEU A 525 -5.30 6.63 -11.63
C LEU A 525 -5.38 8.11 -12.08
N ILE A 526 -4.23 8.74 -12.33
CA ILE A 526 -4.10 10.19 -12.60
C ILE A 526 -5.06 10.72 -13.69
N PRO A 527 -5.17 10.11 -14.88
CA PRO A 527 -6.04 10.61 -15.95
C PRO A 527 -7.51 10.67 -15.53
N TYR A 528 -7.97 9.78 -14.66
CA TYR A 528 -9.37 9.69 -14.25
C TYR A 528 -9.73 10.68 -13.14
N ILE A 529 -8.76 11.02 -12.27
CA ILE A 529 -8.89 12.17 -11.36
C ILE A 529 -8.97 13.47 -12.18
N ILE A 530 -8.08 13.63 -13.17
CA ILE A 530 -8.11 14.78 -14.09
C ILE A 530 -9.47 14.87 -14.79
N HIS A 531 -9.99 13.74 -15.30
CA HIS A 531 -11.29 13.71 -15.98
C HIS A 531 -12.44 14.16 -15.07
N THR A 532 -12.40 13.80 -13.79
CA THR A 532 -13.40 14.23 -12.81
C THR A 532 -13.36 15.74 -12.58
N VAL A 533 -12.16 16.33 -12.45
CA VAL A 533 -12.00 17.78 -12.35
C VAL A 533 -12.52 18.48 -13.61
N LEU A 534 -12.18 17.98 -14.79
CA LEU A 534 -12.61 18.55 -16.07
C LEU A 534 -14.13 18.50 -16.25
N TYR A 535 -14.77 17.39 -15.88
CA TYR A 535 -16.22 17.27 -15.93
C TYR A 535 -16.89 18.38 -15.11
N VAL A 536 -16.45 18.59 -13.86
CA VAL A 536 -17.01 19.64 -13.01
C VAL A 536 -16.67 21.03 -13.53
N LEU A 537 -15.43 21.28 -13.98
CA LEU A 537 -15.03 22.57 -14.56
C LEU A 537 -15.88 22.96 -15.78
N ASN A 538 -16.10 22.01 -16.70
CA ASN A 538 -16.83 22.24 -17.95
C ASN A 538 -18.33 22.44 -17.69
N THR A 539 -18.94 21.60 -16.84
CA THR A 539 -20.37 21.70 -16.49
C THR A 539 -20.68 22.95 -15.66
N THR A 540 -19.76 23.38 -14.79
CA THR A 540 -19.94 24.63 -14.01
C THR A 540 -19.42 25.87 -14.72
N ARG A 541 -18.83 25.74 -15.92
CA ARG A 541 -18.23 26.82 -16.72
C ARG A 541 -17.19 27.63 -15.92
N ALA A 542 -16.43 26.96 -15.07
CA ALA A 542 -15.45 27.58 -14.19
C ALA A 542 -14.07 27.81 -14.85
N THR A 543 -13.82 27.25 -16.05
CA THR A 543 -12.52 27.33 -16.74
C THR A 543 -11.99 28.77 -16.85
N SER A 544 -12.79 29.72 -17.32
CA SER A 544 -12.35 31.12 -17.47
C SER A 544 -12.06 31.83 -16.15
N ARG A 545 -12.67 31.38 -15.04
CA ARG A 545 -12.32 31.87 -13.70
C ARG A 545 -10.93 31.36 -13.31
N GLU A 546 -10.68 30.08 -13.49
CA GLU A 546 -9.40 29.47 -13.15
C GLU A 546 -8.25 29.95 -14.03
N GLU A 547 -8.51 30.27 -15.30
CA GLU A 547 -7.52 30.94 -16.17
C GLU A 547 -7.10 32.30 -15.61
N LYS A 548 -8.05 33.09 -15.09
CA LYS A 548 -7.73 34.37 -14.41
C LYS A 548 -6.96 34.16 -13.12
N ASN A 549 -7.33 33.14 -12.33
CA ASN A 549 -6.61 32.80 -11.10
C ASN A 549 -5.16 32.41 -11.39
N LEU A 550 -4.93 31.54 -12.38
CA LEU A 550 -3.60 31.14 -12.80
C LEU A 550 -2.81 32.31 -13.38
N GLN A 551 -3.44 33.19 -14.17
CA GLN A 551 -2.78 34.40 -14.65
C GLN A 551 -2.33 35.30 -13.49
N GLY A 552 -3.20 35.53 -12.50
CA GLY A 552 -2.86 36.29 -11.30
C GLY A 552 -1.72 35.66 -10.50
N PHE A 553 -1.64 34.33 -10.45
CA PHE A 553 -0.51 33.61 -9.85
C PHE A 553 0.81 33.81 -10.62
N LEU A 554 0.77 33.81 -11.95
CA LEU A 554 1.95 34.01 -12.81
C LEU A 554 2.44 35.47 -12.80
N GLU A 555 1.51 36.43 -12.68
CA GLU A 555 1.82 37.86 -12.60
C GLU A 555 2.14 38.34 -11.18
N GLN A 556 2.08 37.44 -10.19
CA GLN A 556 2.31 37.79 -8.79
C GLN A 556 3.73 38.37 -8.59
N PRO A 557 3.86 39.53 -7.94
CA PRO A 557 5.16 40.19 -7.79
C PRO A 557 6.14 39.39 -6.92
N ARG A 558 7.44 39.53 -7.24
CA ARG A 558 8.64 39.20 -6.43
C ARG A 558 8.40 38.94 -4.95
N GLU A 559 7.90 40.00 -4.35
CA GLU A 559 7.69 40.25 -2.92
C GLU A 559 6.77 39.24 -2.25
N LYS A 560 5.92 38.57 -3.03
CA LYS A 560 4.93 37.62 -2.54
C LYS A 560 5.32 36.15 -2.75
N TRP A 561 6.41 35.88 -3.45
CA TRP A 561 6.80 34.51 -3.79
C TRP A 561 7.11 33.65 -2.56
N VAL A 562 7.82 34.21 -1.59
CA VAL A 562 8.17 33.49 -0.34
C VAL A 562 6.92 33.24 0.51
N GLU A 563 6.01 34.21 0.61
CA GLU A 563 4.74 34.05 1.33
C GLU A 563 3.88 32.94 0.68
N SER A 564 3.78 32.94 -0.66
CA SER A 564 3.02 31.93 -1.43
C SER A 564 3.54 30.50 -1.25
N ALA A 565 4.79 30.33 -0.80
CA ALA A 565 5.37 29.02 -0.53
C ALA A 565 4.66 28.29 0.64
N PHE A 566 3.91 29.01 1.47
CA PHE A 566 3.23 28.49 2.66
C PHE A 566 1.70 28.65 2.58
N GLU A 567 1.17 28.93 1.37
CA GLU A 567 -0.27 28.97 1.09
C GLU A 567 -0.78 27.60 0.63
N VAL A 568 -2.05 27.29 0.94
CA VAL A 568 -2.70 26.04 0.51
C VAL A 568 -2.81 25.96 -1.00
N ASP A 569 -3.28 27.06 -1.61
CA ASP A 569 -3.32 27.29 -3.06
C ASP A 569 -2.01 27.92 -3.53
N GLY A 570 -0.88 27.33 -3.13
CA GLY A 570 0.45 27.81 -3.50
C GLY A 570 0.94 27.30 -4.87
N PRO A 571 2.24 27.44 -5.18
CA PRO A 571 2.83 27.04 -6.46
C PRO A 571 2.53 25.60 -6.89
N HIS A 572 2.51 24.64 -5.97
CA HIS A 572 2.17 23.25 -6.29
C HIS A 572 0.71 23.09 -6.76
N TYR A 573 -0.23 23.83 -6.17
CA TYR A 573 -1.64 23.80 -6.58
C TYR A 573 -1.80 24.38 -7.99
N PHE A 574 -1.26 25.57 -8.23
CA PHE A 574 -1.36 26.23 -9.54
C PHE A 574 -0.66 25.45 -10.66
N THR A 575 0.41 24.73 -10.34
CA THR A 575 1.08 23.83 -11.30
C THR A 575 0.15 22.70 -11.75
N VAL A 576 -0.62 22.10 -10.83
CA VAL A 576 -1.58 21.03 -11.16
C VAL A 576 -2.85 21.59 -11.80
N LEU A 577 -3.31 22.78 -11.37
CA LEU A 577 -4.42 23.48 -12.02
C LEU A 577 -4.12 23.72 -13.50
N ALA A 578 -2.88 24.09 -13.85
CA ALA A 578 -2.47 24.35 -15.22
C ALA A 578 -2.78 23.16 -16.17
N LEU A 579 -2.61 21.91 -15.72
CA LEU A 579 -2.93 20.70 -16.53
C LEU A 579 -4.36 20.72 -17.09
N HIS A 580 -5.29 21.28 -16.32
CA HIS A 580 -6.72 21.25 -16.62
C HIS A 580 -7.14 22.38 -17.56
N ILE A 581 -6.39 23.49 -17.59
CA ILE A 581 -6.83 24.72 -18.26
C ILE A 581 -5.85 25.25 -19.32
N LEU A 582 -4.56 24.92 -19.24
CA LEU A 582 -3.56 25.33 -20.22
C LEU A 582 -3.27 24.21 -21.23
N PRO A 583 -3.37 24.45 -22.54
CA PRO A 583 -2.91 23.52 -23.55
C PRO A 583 -1.37 23.37 -23.53
N PRO A 584 -0.82 22.27 -24.10
CA PRO A 584 0.61 21.96 -24.06
C PRO A 584 1.51 23.11 -24.55
N GLU A 585 1.10 23.88 -25.55
CA GLU A 585 1.90 25.00 -26.06
C GLU A 585 1.95 26.18 -25.07
N LYS A 586 0.85 26.44 -24.35
CA LYS A 586 0.85 27.45 -23.28
C LYS A 586 1.63 26.96 -22.06
N TRP A 587 1.58 25.67 -21.75
CA TRP A 587 2.44 25.06 -20.72
C TRP A 587 3.92 25.26 -21.07
N ARG A 588 4.35 24.92 -22.29
CA ARG A 588 5.74 25.16 -22.73
C ARG A 588 6.18 26.61 -22.56
N ALA A 589 5.30 27.58 -22.80
CA ALA A 589 5.62 28.99 -22.63
C ALA A 589 5.74 29.43 -21.15
N THR A 590 5.11 28.73 -20.21
CA THR A 590 5.05 29.13 -18.78
C THR A 590 5.81 28.18 -17.84
N ARG A 591 6.20 26.99 -18.30
CA ARG A 591 6.76 25.92 -17.45
C ARG A 591 8.04 26.31 -16.72
N VAL A 592 8.88 27.15 -17.32
CA VAL A 592 10.12 27.66 -16.69
C VAL A 592 9.78 28.64 -15.56
N GLU A 593 8.75 29.46 -15.72
CA GLU A 593 8.33 30.39 -14.68
C GLU A 593 7.72 29.62 -13.49
N ILE A 594 6.92 28.60 -13.76
CA ILE A 594 6.41 27.69 -12.74
C ILE A 594 7.55 26.96 -12.02
N LEU A 595 8.57 26.50 -12.76
CA LEU A 595 9.77 25.90 -12.17
C LEU A 595 10.48 26.86 -11.20
N ARG A 596 10.64 28.13 -11.57
CA ARG A 596 11.21 29.16 -10.67
C ARG A 596 10.41 29.28 -9.37
N ARG A 597 9.08 29.30 -9.46
CA ARG A 597 8.17 29.41 -8.30
C ARG A 597 8.27 28.20 -7.37
N LEU A 598 8.37 27.00 -7.94
CA LEU A 598 8.57 25.76 -7.17
C LEU A 598 9.95 25.72 -6.49
N LEU A 599 11.02 26.15 -7.17
CA LEU A 599 12.36 26.21 -6.61
C LEU A 599 12.47 27.18 -5.43
N VAL A 600 11.85 28.36 -5.55
CA VAL A 600 11.77 29.33 -4.45
C VAL A 600 10.95 28.76 -3.29
N THR A 601 9.88 28.01 -3.58
CA THR A 601 9.08 27.31 -2.57
C THR A 601 9.91 26.29 -1.80
N SER A 602 10.62 25.41 -2.51
CA SER A 602 11.54 24.43 -1.91
C SER A 602 12.58 25.11 -1.03
N HIS A 603 13.18 26.20 -1.53
CA HIS A 603 14.21 26.91 -0.79
C HIS A 603 13.67 27.56 0.48
N ALA A 604 12.55 28.30 0.38
CA ALA A 604 11.90 28.95 1.51
C ALA A 604 11.54 27.93 2.61
N ARG A 605 10.99 26.77 2.23
CA ARG A 605 10.66 25.69 3.16
C ARG A 605 11.89 25.04 3.80
N ALA A 606 13.01 24.98 3.08
CA ALA A 606 14.26 24.43 3.61
C ALA A 606 14.93 25.38 4.63
N VAL A 607 14.92 26.69 4.38
CA VAL A 607 15.57 27.69 5.26
C VAL A 607 14.68 28.19 6.39
N ALA A 608 13.35 28.16 6.20
CA ALA A 608 12.36 28.65 7.14
C ALA A 608 11.13 27.73 7.19
N PRO A 609 11.25 26.50 7.74
CA PRO A 609 10.15 25.54 7.79
C PRO A 609 8.94 26.03 8.61
N GLY A 610 9.14 26.98 9.52
CA GLY A 610 8.06 27.60 10.31
C GLY A 610 7.29 28.73 9.60
N GLY A 611 7.55 28.97 8.31
CA GLY A 611 6.97 30.07 7.55
C GLY A 611 7.88 31.29 7.48
N ALA A 612 7.85 31.98 6.34
CA ALA A 612 8.59 33.22 6.12
C ALA A 612 7.89 34.11 5.10
N THR A 613 8.20 35.42 5.14
CA THR A 613 7.78 36.40 4.13
C THR A 613 8.93 36.85 3.22
N ARG A 614 10.17 36.51 3.56
CA ARG A 614 11.41 36.85 2.84
C ARG A 614 12.47 35.76 3.03
N LEU A 615 13.46 35.69 2.14
CA LEU A 615 14.58 34.76 2.28
C LEU A 615 15.69 35.37 3.14
N THR A 616 15.90 34.82 4.33
CA THR A 616 17.00 35.22 5.24
C THR A 616 18.34 34.63 4.83
N ASP A 617 18.31 33.47 4.17
CA ASP A 617 19.46 32.80 3.59
C ASP A 617 19.15 32.58 2.10
N LYS A 618 20.01 33.09 1.22
CA LYS A 618 19.91 32.98 -0.24
C LYS A 618 20.99 32.08 -0.84
N ALA A 619 21.80 31.44 0.00
CA ALA A 619 22.84 30.54 -0.46
C ALA A 619 22.21 29.25 -1.00
N VAL A 620 22.57 28.88 -2.23
CA VAL A 620 22.11 27.65 -2.88
C VAL A 620 22.37 26.44 -1.97
N LYS A 621 21.35 25.60 -1.78
CA LYS A 621 21.42 24.39 -0.96
C LYS A 621 21.77 23.16 -1.80
N ASP A 622 21.98 22.03 -1.12
CA ASP A 622 22.16 20.75 -1.81
C ASP A 622 20.94 20.40 -2.68
N TYR A 623 21.17 19.64 -3.75
CA TYR A 623 20.13 19.21 -4.68
C TYR A 623 18.93 18.56 -3.98
N SER A 624 19.16 17.84 -2.87
CA SER A 624 18.14 17.21 -2.03
C SER A 624 17.07 18.20 -1.54
N ALA A 625 17.41 19.47 -1.31
CA ALA A 625 16.45 20.50 -0.90
C ALA A 625 15.46 20.88 -2.01
N TYR A 626 15.85 20.70 -3.27
CA TYR A 626 15.05 21.05 -4.46
C TYR A 626 14.44 19.84 -5.15
N ARG A 627 14.99 18.64 -4.92
CA ARG A 627 14.66 17.39 -5.61
C ARG A 627 13.16 17.11 -5.67
N SER A 628 12.43 17.27 -4.57
CA SER A 628 10.98 17.01 -4.55
C SER A 628 10.20 17.94 -5.48
N SER A 629 10.49 19.23 -5.49
CA SER A 629 9.87 20.20 -6.41
C SER A 629 10.23 19.93 -7.86
N LEU A 630 11.46 19.49 -8.13
CA LEU A 630 11.93 19.13 -9.47
C LEU A 630 11.22 17.89 -9.99
N LEU A 631 11.13 16.82 -9.18
CA LEU A 631 10.40 15.61 -9.53
C LEU A 631 8.89 15.88 -9.68
N PHE A 632 8.32 16.73 -8.84
CA PHE A 632 6.92 17.17 -8.97
C PHE A 632 6.67 17.88 -10.30
N TRP A 633 7.54 18.81 -10.68
CA TRP A 633 7.46 19.50 -11.98
C TRP A 633 7.61 18.50 -13.14
N ALA A 634 8.54 17.55 -13.05
CA ALA A 634 8.76 16.55 -14.08
C ALA A 634 7.53 15.66 -14.30
N LEU A 635 6.84 15.26 -13.23
CA LEU A 635 5.59 14.52 -13.34
C LEU A 635 4.55 15.31 -14.14
N VAL A 636 4.37 16.59 -13.82
CA VAL A 636 3.41 17.46 -14.53
C VAL A 636 3.75 17.53 -16.02
N ASP A 637 5.02 17.74 -16.37
CA ASP A 637 5.47 17.77 -17.77
C ASP A 637 5.28 16.41 -18.47
N LEU A 638 5.50 15.29 -17.77
CA LEU A 638 5.21 13.95 -18.28
C LEU A 638 3.71 13.71 -18.52
N ILE A 639 2.83 14.24 -17.67
CA ILE A 639 1.38 14.18 -17.89
C ILE A 639 0.98 15.04 -19.11
N TYR A 640 1.60 16.19 -19.34
CA TYR A 640 1.41 16.91 -20.61
C TYR A 640 1.84 16.09 -21.82
N ASN A 641 2.96 15.36 -21.71
CA ASN A 641 3.44 14.47 -22.77
C ASN A 641 2.52 13.25 -23.00
N MET A 642 1.83 12.77 -21.95
CA MET A 642 0.79 11.75 -22.04
C MET A 642 -0.37 12.22 -22.93
N PHE A 643 -0.74 13.50 -22.83
CA PHE A 643 -1.84 14.12 -23.55
C PHE A 643 -1.45 14.88 -24.83
N LYS A 644 -0.22 14.69 -25.33
CA LYS A 644 0.26 15.40 -26.54
C LYS A 644 -0.52 15.12 -27.82
N LYS A 645 -1.31 14.05 -27.86
CA LYS A 645 -2.18 13.66 -28.98
C LYS A 645 -3.58 14.26 -28.90
N VAL A 646 -3.90 14.99 -27.82
CA VAL A 646 -5.17 15.70 -27.70
C VAL A 646 -5.26 16.74 -28.82
N PRO A 647 -6.33 16.73 -29.64
CA PRO A 647 -6.52 17.73 -30.67
C PRO A 647 -6.56 19.15 -30.09
N THR A 648 -5.92 20.11 -30.75
CA THR A 648 -6.08 21.53 -30.43
C THR A 648 -7.53 21.94 -30.74
N SER A 649 -8.26 22.34 -29.69
CA SER A 649 -9.69 22.66 -29.78
C SER A 649 -9.99 23.84 -30.70
N ASN A 650 -10.99 23.68 -31.58
CA ASN A 650 -11.66 24.74 -32.32
C ASN A 650 -13.08 25.04 -31.78
N THR A 651 -13.47 24.47 -30.63
CA THR A 651 -14.85 24.51 -30.07
C THR A 651 -14.99 25.42 -28.85
N GLU A 652 -16.24 25.81 -28.53
CA GLU A 652 -16.59 26.48 -27.27
C GLU A 652 -16.17 25.62 -26.06
N GLY A 653 -15.18 26.09 -25.29
CA GLY A 653 -14.65 25.41 -24.10
C GLY A 653 -13.15 25.07 -24.13
N GLY A 654 -12.48 25.23 -25.27
CA GLY A 654 -11.01 25.21 -25.34
C GLY A 654 -10.34 23.89 -24.92
N TRP A 655 -9.20 23.98 -24.21
CA TRP A 655 -8.38 22.83 -23.80
C TRP A 655 -9.12 21.88 -22.85
N SER A 656 -9.86 22.40 -21.86
CA SER A 656 -10.52 21.58 -20.85
C SER A 656 -11.57 20.64 -21.44
N CYS A 657 -12.31 21.08 -22.46
CA CYS A 657 -13.25 20.22 -23.19
C CYS A 657 -12.55 19.19 -24.06
N SER A 658 -11.49 19.58 -24.79
CA SER A 658 -10.76 18.63 -25.66
C SER A 658 -10.04 17.55 -24.88
N LEU A 659 -9.46 17.90 -23.73
CA LEU A 659 -8.81 16.93 -22.86
C LEU A 659 -9.83 15.96 -22.24
N ALA A 660 -10.98 16.45 -21.79
CA ALA A 660 -12.05 15.59 -21.26
C ALA A 660 -12.53 14.58 -22.31
N GLU A 661 -12.79 15.06 -23.53
CA GLU A 661 -13.26 14.21 -24.63
C GLU A 661 -12.20 13.20 -25.07
N TYR A 662 -10.92 13.59 -25.06
CA TYR A 662 -9.84 12.66 -25.33
C TYR A 662 -9.75 11.56 -24.26
N ILE A 663 -9.80 11.91 -22.97
CA ILE A 663 -9.75 10.91 -21.88
C ILE A 663 -10.92 9.94 -21.98
N ARG A 664 -12.11 10.43 -22.31
CA ARG A 664 -13.31 9.63 -22.51
C ARG A 664 -13.18 8.58 -23.61
N HIS A 665 -12.40 8.84 -24.66
CA HIS A 665 -12.35 8.01 -25.87
C HIS A 665 -11.06 7.20 -26.08
N ASN A 666 -10.05 7.38 -25.21
CA ASN A 666 -8.71 6.86 -25.46
C ASN A 666 -8.13 6.14 -24.25
N ASP A 667 -8.92 5.30 -23.57
CA ASP A 667 -8.49 4.57 -22.38
C ASP A 667 -7.22 3.72 -22.60
N MET A 668 -7.16 2.94 -23.67
CA MET A 668 -5.99 2.11 -24.00
C MET A 668 -4.75 2.95 -24.37
N PRO A 669 -4.82 3.95 -25.28
CA PRO A 669 -3.69 4.86 -25.51
C PRO A 669 -3.21 5.60 -24.26
N ILE A 670 -4.12 5.92 -23.33
CA ILE A 670 -3.78 6.59 -22.07
C ILE A 670 -3.07 5.62 -21.13
N HIS A 671 -3.52 4.37 -21.05
CA HIS A 671 -2.84 3.32 -20.29
C HIS A 671 -1.38 3.16 -20.74
N GLU A 672 -1.16 2.95 -22.05
CA GLU A 672 0.20 2.83 -22.61
C GLU A 672 1.05 4.09 -22.37
N ALA A 673 0.43 5.27 -22.45
CA ALA A 673 1.11 6.52 -22.19
C ALA A 673 1.45 6.71 -20.70
N ALA A 674 0.64 6.18 -19.78
CA ALA A 674 0.91 6.17 -18.35
C ALA A 674 2.08 5.24 -17.98
N ASP A 675 2.14 4.05 -18.56
CA ASP A 675 3.30 3.15 -18.44
C ASP A 675 4.59 3.84 -18.90
N LYS A 676 4.52 4.50 -20.07
CA LYS A 676 5.67 5.24 -20.60
C LYS A 676 6.05 6.42 -19.70
N ALA A 677 5.08 7.17 -19.17
CA ALA A 677 5.33 8.28 -18.28
C ALA A 677 6.03 7.80 -16.99
N LEU A 678 5.54 6.73 -16.37
CA LEU A 678 6.15 6.15 -15.17
C LEU A 678 7.56 5.64 -15.45
N LYS A 679 7.76 4.92 -16.56
CA LYS A 679 9.09 4.46 -16.97
C LYS A 679 10.06 5.62 -17.12
N THR A 680 9.66 6.67 -17.82
CA THR A 680 10.49 7.89 -18.01
C THR A 680 10.77 8.55 -16.66
N PHE A 681 9.77 8.67 -15.79
CA PHE A 681 9.95 9.20 -14.44
C PHE A 681 11.00 8.41 -13.63
N GLN A 682 10.91 7.08 -13.64
CA GLN A 682 11.79 6.21 -12.86
C GLN A 682 13.20 6.07 -13.45
N GLU A 683 13.33 6.03 -14.77
CA GLU A 683 14.59 5.77 -15.46
C GLU A 683 15.36 7.06 -15.78
N GLU A 684 14.67 8.18 -16.02
CA GLU A 684 15.30 9.44 -16.45
C GLU A 684 15.33 10.50 -15.35
N PHE A 685 14.24 10.69 -14.58
CA PHE A 685 14.15 11.77 -13.60
C PHE A 685 14.58 11.37 -12.18
N MET A 686 14.10 10.24 -11.66
CA MET A 686 14.47 9.79 -10.31
C MET A 686 16.00 9.59 -10.09
N PRO A 687 16.79 9.15 -11.08
CA PRO A 687 18.24 8.98 -10.91
C PRO A 687 19.07 10.28 -10.98
N VAL A 688 18.44 11.43 -11.23
CA VAL A 688 19.13 12.72 -11.31
C VAL A 688 19.64 13.16 -9.94
N GLU A 689 20.90 13.59 -9.85
CA GLU A 689 21.56 14.00 -8.60
C GLU A 689 21.98 15.47 -8.58
N THR A 690 21.90 16.17 -9.72
CA THR A 690 22.26 17.59 -9.81
C THR A 690 21.22 18.40 -10.58
N PHE A 691 21.19 19.72 -10.34
CA PHE A 691 20.27 20.61 -11.05
C PHE A 691 20.56 20.69 -12.56
N SER A 692 21.83 20.62 -12.96
CA SER A 692 22.22 20.61 -14.39
C SER A 692 21.74 19.34 -15.09
N GLU A 693 21.92 18.16 -14.48
CA GLU A 693 21.38 16.90 -14.99
C GLU A 693 19.84 16.96 -15.12
N PHE A 694 19.16 17.61 -14.17
CA PHE A 694 17.71 17.81 -14.26
C PHE A 694 17.31 18.63 -15.48
N LEU A 695 18.00 19.75 -15.75
CA LEU A 695 17.71 20.61 -16.89
C LEU A 695 17.93 19.89 -18.23
N ASP A 696 18.93 19.01 -18.32
CA ASP A 696 19.12 18.13 -19.49
C ASP A 696 17.95 17.15 -19.64
N ALA A 697 17.63 16.39 -18.59
CA ALA A 697 16.53 15.41 -18.61
C ALA A 697 15.17 16.06 -18.93
N ALA A 698 14.93 17.26 -18.42
CA ALA A 698 13.71 18.04 -18.66
C ALA A 698 13.67 18.72 -20.04
N GLY A 699 14.75 18.67 -20.82
CA GLY A 699 14.86 19.37 -22.11
C GLY A 699 14.79 20.90 -21.97
N LEU A 700 15.32 21.45 -20.87
CA LEU A 700 15.28 22.88 -20.52
C LEU A 700 16.58 23.62 -20.83
N LEU A 701 17.64 22.92 -21.26
CA LEU A 701 18.93 23.55 -21.58
C LEU A 701 18.85 24.63 -22.67
N SER A 702 17.90 24.55 -23.59
CA SER A 702 17.66 25.60 -24.61
C SER A 702 16.82 26.76 -24.10
N GLU A 703 16.12 26.61 -22.98
CA GLU A 703 15.22 27.61 -22.39
C GLU A 703 15.87 28.34 -21.20
N VAL A 704 16.94 27.77 -20.64
CA VAL A 704 17.73 28.33 -19.53
C VAL A 704 19.10 28.77 -20.05
N THR A 705 19.32 30.09 -20.12
CA THR A 705 20.53 30.69 -20.72
C THR A 705 21.82 30.43 -19.94
N ASP A 706 21.75 30.30 -18.60
CA ASP A 706 22.88 29.97 -17.73
C ASP A 706 22.44 28.97 -16.65
N PRO A 707 22.54 27.65 -16.92
CA PRO A 707 22.19 26.59 -15.98
C PRO A 707 22.96 26.64 -14.65
N GLU A 708 24.20 27.13 -14.65
CA GLU A 708 25.06 27.16 -13.47
C GLU A 708 24.71 28.32 -12.53
N SER A 709 24.38 29.49 -13.09
CA SER A 709 23.96 30.65 -12.30
C SER A 709 22.47 30.64 -11.94
N PHE A 710 21.64 29.89 -12.67
CA PHE A 710 20.17 29.98 -12.60
C PHE A 710 19.60 29.99 -11.18
N LEU A 711 19.98 29.01 -10.34
CA LEU A 711 19.48 28.92 -8.96
C LEU A 711 19.96 30.10 -8.12
N LYS A 712 21.23 30.48 -8.26
CA LYS A 712 21.81 31.60 -7.51
C LYS A 712 21.14 32.92 -7.87
N ASP A 713 20.94 33.17 -9.16
CA ASP A 713 20.32 34.39 -9.67
C ASP A 713 18.83 34.45 -9.28
N LEU A 714 18.14 33.30 -9.38
CA LEU A 714 16.76 33.17 -8.93
C LEU A 714 16.61 33.56 -7.45
N LEU A 715 17.42 32.97 -6.57
CA LEU A 715 17.36 33.24 -5.12
C LEU A 715 17.75 34.68 -4.78
N ASN A 716 18.76 35.24 -5.44
CA ASN A 716 19.15 36.64 -5.26
C ASN A 716 18.06 37.62 -5.71
N SER A 717 17.24 37.20 -6.68
CA SER A 717 16.16 38.00 -7.20
C SER A 717 14.85 37.92 -6.38
N ALA A 718 14.77 36.94 -5.47
CA ALA A 718 13.70 36.86 -4.49
C ALA A 718 14.01 37.79 -3.30
N PRO A 719 12.99 38.39 -2.66
CA PRO A 719 13.15 39.38 -1.59
C PRO A 719 13.89 38.86 -0.36
#